data_AF-A0AAE2EQU1-F1
#
_entry.id   AF-A0AAE2EQU1-F1
#
_cell.length_a   1.000
_cell.length_b   1.000
_cell.length_c   1.000
_cell.angle_alpha   90.00
_cell.angle_beta   90.00
_cell.angle_gamma   90.00
#
_symmetry.space_group_name_H-M   'P 1'
#
loop_
_entity.id
_entity.type
_entity.pdbx_description
1 polymer ?
#
loop_
_entity_poly.entity_id
_entity_poly.type
_entity_poly.pdbx_seq_one_letter_code
_entity_poly.pdbx_strand_id
1 'polypeptide(L)'
;MKKKKRNEKDRLIRVKNGRSLPVLLYAAISALMFVLLFFHVRPQSLDLDLFSISDNTIYAPATVEDQKATAVKKQEAREEVHDQYTLKKEYSDNRVDLVSSIFDTIKEVKKESAEKEKKDKGAPSEEEQIKSAEDKLTSDVTDFLSRDSVKSLLKASDGELSMTRDSVITAVNDVMSEEISAGKLDEAKEKVTKELKGNSVPSKLRSAANEIGRFAIIPNYVYDPEKTEQKRQEAADSIQPVQIKQGQILVEENQLIDREVYRKLQLTGLLSGANVYKPIGGLLLLIGLFIAALSYYFEKQHGSRQPKNKSLLLFTLITAVVLIVMEVISLFQELEFSHIGYLVPVAMGVMLIKLLINERLAILASMILSICGSIMFNQGVTGTFNYGIGTYFLISAIAGILFLGKHHARSKILQAGLFVSFVNIVVMFALQLIQNTAQSGWEVGTYLVMGLVSGIGSSVLVLGFMPFFESGFGILSTMKLIELSNPNHPLLRKILTETPGTYHHSVMVANLSEAACEAVGANGLLARVGAYYHDIGKTKRPQYFIENQMNIDNPHDKLSPQLSKNIIIAHATDGAEMLKKHKMPKELVDIAEQHHGTSLLKFFYYKAKEKGDQTTEEEFRYPGPKPQSREAAIISVADSVEAAVRSMHNPNPERIEKLVRGIISDKLQDGQFDECDLTLKELNTIAKTLCETLKGIFHSRIEYPEANPKQKVKHS
;
A
#
# COMPACT_ATOMS: atom_id res chain seq x y z
N MET A 1 -31.87 3.13 43.79
CA MET A 1 -30.49 3.27 43.24
C MET A 1 -29.84 1.98 42.73
N LYS A 2 -30.03 0.79 43.35
CA LYS A 2 -29.40 -0.47 42.87
C LYS A 2 -29.89 -0.99 41.49
N LYS A 3 -31.16 -0.80 41.12
CA LYS A 3 -31.71 -1.18 39.80
C LYS A 3 -31.16 -0.34 38.64
N LYS A 4 -30.89 0.96 38.87
CA LYS A 4 -30.38 1.90 37.84
C LYS A 4 -28.91 1.58 37.47
N LYS A 5 -28.07 1.28 38.46
CA LYS A 5 -26.68 0.80 38.26
C LYS A 5 -26.58 -0.58 37.60
N ARG A 6 -27.57 -1.46 37.81
CA ARG A 6 -27.65 -2.77 37.14
C ARG A 6 -28.01 -2.62 35.66
N ASN A 7 -28.97 -1.75 35.33
CA ASN A 7 -29.33 -1.42 33.94
C ASN A 7 -28.19 -0.70 33.17
N GLU A 8 -27.37 0.13 33.83
CA GLU A 8 -26.17 0.71 33.20
C GLU A 8 -25.11 -0.34 32.90
N LYS A 9 -24.83 -1.26 33.84
CA LYS A 9 -23.92 -2.38 33.60
C LYS A 9 -24.43 -3.30 32.49
N ASP A 10 -25.73 -3.60 32.47
CA ASP A 10 -26.32 -4.46 31.44
C ASP A 10 -26.35 -3.77 30.06
N ARG A 11 -26.51 -2.44 29.99
CA ARG A 11 -26.32 -1.66 28.75
C ARG A 11 -24.87 -1.64 28.29
N LEU A 12 -23.90 -1.43 29.18
CA LEU A 12 -22.47 -1.48 28.88
C LEU A 12 -22.04 -2.88 28.37
N ILE A 13 -22.62 -3.94 28.91
CA ILE A 13 -22.39 -5.33 28.49
C ILE A 13 -23.04 -5.61 27.12
N ARG A 14 -24.25 -5.10 26.86
CA ARG A 14 -24.92 -5.20 25.55
C ARG A 14 -24.17 -4.46 24.44
N VAL A 15 -23.58 -3.29 24.75
CA VAL A 15 -22.72 -2.56 23.80
C VAL A 15 -21.41 -3.31 23.58
N LYS A 16 -20.82 -3.94 24.60
CA LYS A 16 -19.56 -4.71 24.47
C LYS A 16 -19.65 -5.91 23.51
N ASN A 17 -20.83 -6.52 23.38
CA ASN A 17 -21.05 -7.74 22.60
C ASN A 17 -22.00 -7.57 21.39
N GLY A 18 -22.49 -6.35 21.12
CA GLY A 18 -23.37 -6.09 19.99
C GLY A 18 -22.62 -5.94 18.66
N ARG A 19 -23.27 -6.29 17.55
CA ARG A 19 -22.79 -6.01 16.17
C ARG A 19 -22.47 -4.52 15.91
N SER A 20 -22.89 -3.61 16.79
CA SER A 20 -22.66 -2.17 16.70
C SER A 20 -21.29 -1.70 17.19
N LEU A 21 -20.60 -2.43 18.07
CA LEU A 21 -19.31 -1.98 18.62
C LEU A 21 -18.20 -1.87 17.55
N PRO A 22 -18.01 -2.84 16.65
CA PRO A 22 -17.01 -2.71 15.59
C PRO A 22 -17.29 -1.51 14.67
N VAL A 23 -18.55 -1.27 14.32
CA VAL A 23 -18.97 -0.11 13.51
C VAL A 23 -18.64 1.20 14.19
N LEU A 24 -18.92 1.31 15.50
CA LEU A 24 -18.56 2.49 16.29
C LEU A 24 -17.05 2.72 16.35
N LEU A 25 -16.24 1.66 16.47
CA LEU A 25 -14.78 1.76 16.49
C LEU A 25 -14.21 2.18 15.14
N TYR A 26 -14.74 1.64 14.03
CA TYR A 26 -14.38 2.09 12.69
C TYR A 26 -14.78 3.55 12.45
N ALA A 27 -15.97 3.96 12.89
CA ALA A 27 -16.38 5.36 12.80
C ALA A 27 -15.48 6.28 13.64
N ALA A 28 -15.11 5.86 14.86
CA ALA A 28 -14.26 6.64 15.74
C ALA A 28 -12.84 6.83 15.18
N ILE A 29 -12.20 5.77 14.69
CA ILE A 29 -10.86 5.89 14.09
C ILE A 29 -10.91 6.69 12.78
N SER A 30 -11.97 6.54 11.98
CA SER A 30 -12.16 7.33 10.75
C SER A 30 -12.31 8.81 11.05
N ALA A 31 -13.14 9.16 12.05
CA ALA A 31 -13.34 10.55 12.46
C ALA A 31 -12.05 11.16 13.01
N LEU A 32 -11.30 10.42 13.84
CA LEU A 32 -10.00 10.88 14.35
C LEU A 32 -9.01 11.12 13.20
N MET A 33 -8.85 10.16 12.29
CA MET A 33 -7.96 10.31 11.13
C MET A 33 -8.38 11.49 10.25
N PHE A 34 -9.68 11.67 10.02
CA PHE A 34 -10.18 12.79 9.24
C PHE A 34 -9.83 14.12 9.91
N VAL A 35 -10.11 14.28 11.20
CA VAL A 35 -9.84 15.53 11.94
C VAL A 35 -8.35 15.88 11.91
N LEU A 36 -7.46 14.92 12.18
CA LEU A 36 -6.02 15.16 12.23
C LEU A 36 -5.42 15.44 10.83
N LEU A 37 -5.83 14.67 9.82
CA LEU A 37 -5.27 14.83 8.47
C LEU A 37 -5.89 15.99 7.68
N PHE A 38 -7.11 16.41 8.02
CA PHE A 38 -7.82 17.47 7.29
C PHE A 38 -7.03 18.79 7.26
N PHE A 39 -6.40 19.18 8.37
CA PHE A 39 -5.60 20.40 8.44
C PHE A 39 -4.35 20.36 7.57
N HIS A 40 -3.78 19.17 7.37
CA HIS A 40 -2.57 18.95 6.56
C HIS A 40 -2.86 18.78 5.06
N VAL A 41 -4.10 18.45 4.70
CA VAL A 41 -4.54 18.23 3.30
C VAL A 41 -5.23 19.47 2.71
N ARG A 42 -5.77 20.34 3.54
CA ARG A 42 -6.46 21.55 3.08
C ARG A 42 -5.44 22.49 2.41
N PRO A 43 -5.67 22.92 1.15
CA PRO A 43 -4.81 23.92 0.52
C PRO A 43 -4.89 25.22 1.33
N GLN A 44 -3.73 25.81 1.63
CA GLN A 44 -3.66 27.17 2.17
C GLN A 44 -4.22 28.10 1.08
N SER A 45 -5.45 28.59 1.27
CA SER A 45 -5.99 29.65 0.43
C SER A 45 -5.28 30.93 0.84
N LEU A 46 -4.45 31.46 -0.05
CA LEU A 46 -3.85 32.77 0.15
C LEU A 46 -4.89 33.80 -0.27
N ASP A 47 -5.23 34.72 0.64
CA ASP A 47 -6.16 35.81 0.37
C ASP A 47 -5.40 36.91 -0.38
N LEU A 48 -5.13 36.65 -1.66
CA LEU A 48 -4.38 37.52 -2.54
C LEU A 48 -5.33 38.20 -3.52
N ASP A 49 -5.36 39.52 -3.46
CA ASP A 49 -6.14 40.34 -4.36
C ASP A 49 -5.38 40.67 -5.65
N LEU A 50 -6.13 40.93 -6.73
CA LEU A 50 -5.55 41.41 -7.97
C LEU A 50 -4.87 42.78 -7.71
N PHE A 51 -3.63 42.94 -8.15
CA PHE A 51 -2.78 44.12 -7.93
C PHE A 51 -2.26 44.31 -6.49
N SER A 52 -2.31 43.29 -5.62
CA SER A 52 -1.56 43.31 -4.37
C SER A 52 -0.09 42.91 -4.58
N ILE A 53 0.75 43.23 -3.60
CA ILE A 53 2.16 42.81 -3.54
C ILE A 53 2.21 41.50 -2.74
N SER A 54 2.98 40.52 -3.22
CA SER A 54 3.13 39.25 -2.51
C SER A 54 4.12 39.36 -1.35
N ASP A 55 3.69 39.04 -0.13
CA ASP A 55 4.56 39.03 1.07
C ASP A 55 5.53 37.85 1.12
N ASN A 56 5.29 36.81 0.31
CA ASN A 56 6.12 35.61 0.24
C ASN A 56 6.28 35.14 -1.20
N THR A 57 7.35 34.40 -1.49
CA THR A 57 7.50 33.71 -2.77
C THR A 57 6.54 32.52 -2.83
N ILE A 58 5.71 32.44 -3.87
CA ILE A 58 4.69 31.39 -4.03
C ILE A 58 5.10 30.43 -5.13
N TYR A 59 5.07 29.13 -4.82
CA TYR A 59 5.39 28.05 -5.75
C TYR A 59 4.14 27.31 -6.19
N ALA A 60 4.18 26.74 -7.40
CA ALA A 60 3.09 25.92 -7.92
C ALA A 60 2.97 24.59 -7.13
N PRO A 61 1.82 24.30 -6.47
CA PRO A 61 1.62 23.08 -5.69
C PRO A 61 1.46 21.81 -6.53
N ALA A 62 1.11 21.96 -7.81
CA ALA A 62 0.89 20.84 -8.73
C ALA A 62 1.21 21.26 -10.16
N THR A 63 1.54 20.28 -11.00
CA THR A 63 1.70 20.51 -12.43
C THR A 63 0.33 20.67 -13.09
N VAL A 64 0.08 21.83 -13.70
CA VAL A 64 -1.19 22.15 -14.36
C VAL A 64 -0.92 22.64 -15.79
N GLU A 65 -1.74 22.19 -16.72
CA GLU A 65 -1.69 22.66 -18.11
C GLU A 65 -2.26 24.08 -18.20
N ASP A 66 -1.47 24.99 -18.79
CA ASP A 66 -1.91 26.32 -19.14
C ASP A 66 -2.55 26.32 -20.54
N GLN A 67 -3.85 26.04 -20.58
CA GLN A 67 -4.61 25.97 -21.83
C GLN A 67 -4.55 27.27 -22.62
N LYS A 68 -4.49 28.44 -21.94
CA LYS A 68 -4.44 29.74 -22.61
C LYS A 68 -3.07 29.97 -23.26
N ALA A 69 -1.98 29.73 -22.52
CA ALA A 69 -0.63 29.86 -23.08
C ALA A 69 -0.39 28.84 -24.21
N THR A 70 -0.94 27.62 -24.07
CA THR A 70 -0.92 26.61 -25.13
C THR A 70 -1.66 27.09 -26.38
N ALA A 71 -2.85 27.67 -26.23
CA ALA A 71 -3.62 28.20 -27.35
C ALA A 71 -2.90 29.36 -28.05
N VAL A 72 -2.23 30.25 -27.31
CA VAL A 72 -1.43 31.35 -27.89
C VAL A 72 -0.29 30.79 -28.72
N LYS A 73 0.51 29.85 -28.17
CA LYS A 73 1.61 29.23 -28.93
C LYS A 73 1.13 28.44 -30.15
N LYS A 74 -0.04 27.78 -30.05
CA LYS A 74 -0.65 27.13 -31.20
C LYS A 74 -1.02 28.14 -32.29
N GLN A 75 -1.51 29.31 -31.91
CA GLN A 75 -1.86 30.36 -32.85
C GLN A 75 -0.61 30.99 -33.49
N GLU A 76 0.42 31.29 -32.71
CA GLU A 76 1.73 31.77 -33.20
C GLU A 76 2.32 30.78 -34.21
N ALA A 77 2.30 29.48 -33.90
CA ALA A 77 2.77 28.43 -34.80
C ALA A 77 1.98 28.35 -36.11
N ARG A 78 0.68 28.70 -36.11
CA ARG A 78 -0.13 28.79 -37.34
C ARG A 78 0.24 30.02 -38.17
N GLU A 79 0.52 31.13 -37.52
CA GLU A 79 0.86 32.39 -38.19
C GLU A 79 2.26 32.36 -38.82
N GLU A 80 3.18 31.57 -38.26
CA GLU A 80 4.51 31.34 -38.83
C GLU A 80 4.49 30.49 -40.12
N VAL A 81 3.43 29.74 -40.38
CA VAL A 81 3.32 28.93 -41.61
C VAL A 81 3.04 29.82 -42.81
N HIS A 82 4.04 29.94 -43.68
CA HIS A 82 3.93 30.61 -44.96
C HIS A 82 2.88 29.94 -45.88
N ASP A 83 2.27 30.77 -46.73
CA ASP A 83 1.33 30.34 -47.76
C ASP A 83 1.96 29.29 -48.68
N GLN A 84 1.21 28.21 -48.92
CA GLN A 84 1.63 27.10 -49.78
C GLN A 84 1.08 27.29 -51.19
N TYR A 85 1.87 26.89 -52.18
CA TYR A 85 1.52 27.00 -53.58
C TYR A 85 1.62 25.62 -54.23
N THR A 86 0.76 25.36 -55.20
CA THR A 86 0.69 24.07 -55.91
C THR A 86 0.75 24.31 -57.41
N LEU A 87 1.58 23.51 -58.08
CA LEU A 87 1.65 23.42 -59.53
C LEU A 87 0.37 22.80 -60.09
N LYS A 88 -0.39 23.57 -60.86
CA LYS A 88 -1.60 23.12 -61.57
C LYS A 88 -1.21 22.55 -62.94
N LYS A 89 -0.91 21.26 -62.98
CA LYS A 89 -0.54 20.55 -64.22
C LYS A 89 -1.60 20.64 -65.31
N GLU A 90 -2.88 20.68 -64.93
CA GLU A 90 -4.02 20.88 -65.83
C GLU A 90 -3.89 22.16 -66.69
N TYR A 91 -3.19 23.18 -66.20
CA TYR A 91 -2.96 24.40 -66.98
C TYR A 91 -2.02 24.12 -68.14
N SER A 92 -1.01 23.26 -67.98
CA SER A 92 -0.12 22.86 -69.09
C SER A 92 -0.93 22.19 -70.20
N ASP A 93 -1.75 21.20 -69.83
CA ASP A 93 -2.56 20.42 -70.78
C ASP A 93 -3.52 21.33 -71.57
N ASN A 94 -4.24 22.23 -70.89
CA ASN A 94 -5.13 23.19 -71.53
C ASN A 94 -4.40 24.15 -72.49
N ARG A 95 -3.16 24.53 -72.19
CA ARG A 95 -2.37 25.40 -73.07
C ARG A 95 -1.81 24.65 -74.28
N VAL A 96 -1.46 23.37 -74.12
CA VAL A 96 -1.11 22.49 -75.23
C VAL A 96 -2.29 22.31 -76.19
N ASP A 97 -3.49 22.06 -75.65
CA ASP A 97 -4.72 21.91 -76.44
C ASP A 97 -5.07 23.20 -77.21
N LEU A 98 -4.86 24.37 -76.57
CA LEU A 98 -5.04 25.66 -77.23
C LEU A 98 -4.08 25.84 -78.41
N VAL A 99 -2.80 25.51 -78.24
CA VAL A 99 -1.82 25.57 -79.34
C VAL A 99 -2.26 24.65 -80.47
N SER A 100 -2.68 23.41 -80.18
CA SER A 100 -3.19 22.51 -81.22
C SER A 100 -4.37 23.12 -81.96
N SER A 101 -5.34 23.67 -81.23
CA SER A 101 -6.54 24.31 -81.79
C SER A 101 -6.20 25.48 -82.72
N ILE A 102 -5.22 26.32 -82.37
CA ILE A 102 -4.77 27.42 -83.24
C ILE A 102 -4.25 26.88 -84.58
N PHE A 103 -3.39 25.86 -84.56
CA PHE A 103 -2.86 25.27 -85.80
C PHE A 103 -3.92 24.52 -86.60
N ASP A 104 -4.88 23.86 -85.94
CA ASP A 104 -5.98 23.16 -86.60
C ASP A 104 -6.93 24.14 -87.30
N THR A 105 -7.24 25.30 -86.70
CA THR A 105 -8.01 26.38 -87.34
C THR A 105 -7.30 26.93 -88.58
N ILE A 106 -5.99 27.14 -88.52
CA ILE A 106 -5.19 27.56 -89.70
C ILE A 106 -5.26 26.50 -90.81
N LYS A 107 -5.18 25.21 -90.45
CA LYS A 107 -5.28 24.11 -91.41
C LYS A 107 -6.67 24.01 -92.03
N GLU A 108 -7.72 24.27 -91.26
CA GLU A 108 -9.11 24.34 -91.74
C GLU A 108 -9.28 25.47 -92.76
N VAL A 109 -8.80 26.69 -92.46
CA VAL A 109 -8.84 27.84 -93.39
C VAL A 109 -8.07 27.55 -94.68
N LYS A 110 -6.91 26.87 -94.60
CA LYS A 110 -6.17 26.42 -95.78
C LYS A 110 -6.97 25.40 -96.61
N LYS A 111 -7.64 24.45 -95.95
CA LYS A 111 -8.46 23.43 -96.63
C LYS A 111 -9.67 24.06 -97.33
N GLU A 112 -10.37 24.97 -96.67
CA GLU A 112 -11.49 25.72 -97.25
C GLU A 112 -11.04 26.57 -98.44
N SER A 113 -9.85 27.17 -98.37
CA SER A 113 -9.27 27.94 -99.47
C SER A 113 -8.92 27.06 -100.67
N ALA A 114 -8.32 25.89 -100.44
CA ALA A 114 -8.04 24.90 -101.49
C ALA A 114 -9.31 24.28 -102.10
N GLU A 115 -10.37 24.11 -101.32
CA GLU A 115 -11.67 23.67 -101.81
C GLU A 115 -12.39 24.75 -102.65
N LYS A 116 -12.17 26.04 -102.33
CA LYS A 116 -12.65 27.17 -103.15
C LYS A 116 -11.88 27.29 -104.47
N GLU A 117 -10.57 27.05 -104.48
CA GLU A 117 -9.76 26.96 -105.71
C GLU A 117 -10.23 25.82 -106.63
N LYS A 118 -10.51 24.63 -106.08
CA LYS A 118 -10.99 23.47 -106.86
C LYS A 118 -12.40 23.63 -107.43
N LYS A 119 -13.19 24.60 -106.93
CA LYS A 119 -14.56 24.89 -107.40
C LYS A 119 -14.64 25.99 -108.46
N ASP A 120 -13.51 26.33 -109.10
CA ASP A 120 -13.43 27.26 -110.25
C ASP A 120 -13.89 28.70 -109.94
N LYS A 121 -13.86 29.10 -108.66
CA LYS A 121 -14.21 30.46 -108.19
C LYS A 121 -13.00 31.40 -108.05
N GLY A 122 -11.84 31.02 -108.57
CA GLY A 122 -10.57 31.72 -108.36
C GLY A 122 -9.99 31.48 -106.96
N ALA A 123 -8.67 31.56 -106.84
CA ALA A 123 -8.01 31.53 -105.55
C ALA A 123 -8.49 32.71 -104.69
N PRO A 124 -8.98 32.50 -103.45
CA PRO A 124 -9.33 33.61 -102.57
C PRO A 124 -8.13 34.54 -102.40
N SER A 125 -8.38 35.85 -102.32
CA SER A 125 -7.33 36.84 -102.08
C SER A 125 -6.59 36.49 -100.79
N GLU A 126 -5.29 36.74 -100.74
CA GLU A 126 -4.46 36.56 -99.55
C GLU A 126 -5.05 37.30 -98.33
N GLU A 127 -5.71 38.43 -98.58
CA GLU A 127 -6.39 39.25 -97.58
C GLU A 127 -7.71 38.62 -97.07
N GLU A 128 -8.41 37.85 -97.90
CA GLU A 128 -9.61 37.10 -97.51
C GLU A 128 -9.28 35.89 -96.62
N GLN A 129 -8.13 35.25 -96.87
CA GLN A 129 -7.68 34.10 -96.06
C GLN A 129 -7.23 34.54 -94.66
N ILE A 130 -6.51 35.66 -94.56
CA ILE A 130 -6.10 36.23 -93.27
C ILE A 130 -7.34 36.63 -92.46
N LYS A 131 -8.31 37.32 -93.08
CA LYS A 131 -9.54 37.72 -92.41
C LYS A 131 -10.37 36.52 -91.94
N SER A 132 -10.45 35.46 -92.74
CA SER A 132 -11.14 34.22 -92.34
C SER A 132 -10.45 33.48 -91.19
N ALA A 133 -9.13 33.58 -91.08
CA ALA A 133 -8.40 33.04 -89.92
C ALA A 133 -8.61 33.92 -88.69
N GLU A 134 -8.62 35.25 -88.84
CA GLU A 134 -8.91 36.20 -87.76
C GLU A 134 -10.35 36.03 -87.23
N ASP A 135 -11.34 35.77 -88.10
CA ASP A 135 -12.75 35.57 -87.71
C ASP A 135 -12.99 34.23 -86.97
N LYS A 136 -12.16 33.20 -87.22
CA LYS A 136 -12.29 31.86 -86.60
C LYS A 136 -11.44 31.71 -85.34
N LEU A 137 -10.45 32.56 -85.12
CA LEU A 137 -9.64 32.60 -83.91
C LEU A 137 -10.28 33.52 -82.86
N THR A 138 -10.09 33.22 -81.58
CA THR A 138 -10.59 34.07 -80.48
C THR A 138 -9.88 35.43 -80.50
N SER A 139 -10.57 36.50 -80.07
CA SER A 139 -10.03 37.87 -79.97
C SER A 139 -8.66 37.94 -79.28
N ASP A 140 -8.46 37.15 -78.23
CA ASP A 140 -7.21 37.14 -77.45
C ASP A 140 -6.02 36.58 -78.24
N VAL A 141 -6.29 35.68 -79.19
CA VAL A 141 -5.28 35.07 -80.07
C VAL A 141 -4.96 36.01 -81.22
N THR A 142 -5.97 36.66 -81.80
CA THR A 142 -5.81 37.63 -82.90
C THR A 142 -5.14 38.92 -82.46
N ASP A 143 -5.33 39.36 -81.22
CA ASP A 143 -4.63 40.52 -80.66
C ASP A 143 -3.14 40.26 -80.42
N PHE A 144 -2.74 38.99 -80.21
CA PHE A 144 -1.36 38.61 -79.92
C PHE A 144 -0.57 38.17 -81.16
N LEU A 145 -1.23 37.57 -82.16
CA LEU A 145 -0.58 37.14 -83.40
C LEU A 145 -0.50 38.29 -84.41
N SER A 146 0.70 38.57 -84.89
CA SER A 146 0.87 39.57 -85.95
C SER A 146 0.29 39.07 -87.27
N ARG A 147 -0.23 40.00 -88.09
CA ARG A 147 -0.75 39.67 -89.44
C ARG A 147 0.28 38.95 -90.31
N ASP A 148 1.57 39.29 -90.15
CA ASP A 148 2.67 38.63 -90.86
C ASP A 148 2.89 37.19 -90.38
N SER A 149 2.66 36.89 -89.09
CA SER A 149 2.69 35.53 -88.54
C SER A 149 1.54 34.68 -89.08
N VAL A 150 0.30 35.20 -89.11
CA VAL A 150 -0.86 34.51 -89.68
C VAL A 150 -0.65 34.21 -91.16
N LYS A 151 -0.15 35.19 -91.92
CA LYS A 151 0.22 35.05 -93.33
C LYS A 151 1.28 33.98 -93.55
N SER A 152 2.30 33.92 -92.69
CA SER A 152 3.38 32.94 -92.79
C SER A 152 2.88 31.52 -92.52
N LEU A 153 1.97 31.35 -91.56
CA LEU A 153 1.32 30.07 -91.27
C LEU A 153 0.42 29.61 -92.44
N LEU A 154 -0.36 30.50 -93.06
CA LEU A 154 -1.23 30.15 -94.19
C LEU A 154 -0.44 29.72 -95.43
N LYS A 155 0.76 30.26 -95.65
CA LYS A 155 1.65 29.93 -96.80
C LYS A 155 2.50 28.67 -96.61
N ALA A 156 2.60 28.14 -95.40
CA ALA A 156 3.42 26.97 -95.11
C ALA A 156 2.81 25.67 -95.67
N SER A 157 3.66 24.70 -96.03
CA SER A 157 3.18 23.35 -96.38
C SER A 157 2.58 22.62 -95.17
N ASP A 158 1.75 21.61 -95.40
CA ASP A 158 1.13 20.85 -94.31
C ASP A 158 2.16 20.12 -93.44
N GLY A 159 3.29 19.72 -94.02
CA GLY A 159 4.43 19.16 -93.28
C GLY A 159 5.11 20.20 -92.38
N GLU A 160 5.36 21.42 -92.90
CA GLU A 160 5.95 22.52 -92.11
C GLU A 160 5.02 22.97 -90.98
N LEU A 161 3.70 22.99 -91.20
CA LEU A 161 2.71 23.30 -90.16
C LEU A 161 2.67 22.24 -89.06
N SER A 162 2.67 20.94 -89.41
CA SER A 162 2.70 19.88 -88.40
C SER A 162 3.99 19.90 -87.58
N MET A 163 5.14 20.05 -88.24
CA MET A 163 6.43 20.15 -87.55
C MET A 163 6.50 21.37 -86.61
N THR A 164 5.96 22.50 -87.04
CA THR A 164 5.92 23.72 -86.22
C THR A 164 4.96 23.55 -85.04
N ARG A 165 3.77 22.99 -85.26
CA ARG A 165 2.80 22.68 -84.19
C ARG A 165 3.43 21.78 -83.14
N ASP A 166 4.03 20.67 -83.54
CA ASP A 166 4.59 19.68 -82.61
C ASP A 166 5.80 20.28 -81.84
N SER A 167 6.58 21.14 -82.49
CA SER A 167 7.69 21.87 -81.83
C SER A 167 7.20 22.91 -80.81
N VAL A 168 6.10 23.61 -81.11
CA VAL A 168 5.49 24.58 -80.18
C VAL A 168 4.80 23.87 -79.01
N ILE A 169 4.07 22.79 -79.28
CA ILE A 169 3.48 21.95 -78.22
C ILE A 169 4.57 21.43 -77.27
N THR A 170 5.67 20.90 -77.82
CA THR A 170 6.78 20.36 -77.01
C THR A 170 7.39 21.47 -76.14
N ALA A 171 7.74 22.62 -76.71
CA ALA A 171 8.34 23.72 -75.96
C ALA A 171 7.37 24.33 -74.92
N VAL A 172 6.08 24.41 -75.23
CA VAL A 172 5.07 24.89 -74.28
C VAL A 172 4.91 23.90 -73.13
N ASN A 173 4.82 22.59 -73.42
CA ASN A 173 4.70 21.57 -72.39
C ASN A 173 5.93 21.50 -71.48
N ASP A 174 7.14 21.60 -72.05
CA ASP A 174 8.39 21.55 -71.29
C ASP A 174 8.51 22.74 -70.34
N VAL A 175 8.20 23.95 -70.80
CA VAL A 175 8.23 25.15 -69.94
C VAL A 175 7.06 25.17 -68.94
N MET A 176 5.85 24.80 -69.35
CA MET A 176 4.67 24.74 -68.46
C MET A 176 4.70 23.56 -67.47
N SER A 177 5.66 22.64 -67.61
CA SER A 177 5.92 21.60 -66.61
C SER A 177 6.71 22.12 -65.39
N GLU A 178 7.31 23.30 -65.50
CA GLU A 178 8.03 23.97 -64.41
C GLU A 178 7.13 24.92 -63.60
N GLU A 179 7.60 25.34 -62.41
CA GLU A 179 6.87 26.26 -61.53
C GLU A 179 6.98 27.71 -62.02
N ILE A 180 5.91 28.20 -62.67
CA ILE A 180 5.78 29.56 -63.19
C ILE A 180 4.87 30.35 -62.24
N SER A 181 5.49 31.14 -61.37
CA SER A 181 4.78 32.15 -60.56
C SER A 181 4.55 33.42 -61.37
N ALA A 182 3.62 34.27 -60.92
CA ALA A 182 3.32 35.54 -61.60
C ALA A 182 4.56 36.44 -61.82
N GLY A 183 5.53 36.41 -60.89
CA GLY A 183 6.77 37.17 -61.01
C GLY A 183 7.81 36.59 -61.98
N LYS A 184 7.69 35.33 -62.38
CA LYS A 184 8.61 34.64 -63.32
C LYS A 184 8.00 34.42 -64.71
N LEU A 185 6.83 35.01 -64.96
CA LEU A 185 6.10 34.80 -66.21
C LEU A 185 6.91 35.26 -67.43
N ASP A 186 7.61 36.38 -67.34
CA ASP A 186 8.40 36.91 -68.46
C ASP A 186 9.65 36.05 -68.73
N GLU A 187 10.30 35.54 -67.68
CA GLU A 187 11.41 34.59 -67.80
C GLU A 187 10.97 33.29 -68.50
N ALA A 188 9.79 32.77 -68.14
CA ALA A 188 9.22 31.58 -68.76
C ALA A 188 8.85 31.82 -70.24
N LYS A 189 8.29 32.98 -70.56
CA LYS A 189 8.03 33.39 -71.96
C LYS A 189 9.31 33.48 -72.79
N GLU A 190 10.38 34.02 -72.23
CA GLU A 190 11.69 34.04 -72.89
C GLU A 190 12.26 32.62 -73.07
N LYS A 191 12.09 31.76 -72.06
CA LYS A 191 12.55 30.36 -72.12
C LYS A 191 11.89 29.58 -73.25
N VAL A 192 10.58 29.69 -73.47
CA VAL A 192 9.90 29.06 -74.62
C VAL A 192 10.50 29.53 -75.94
N THR A 193 10.75 30.84 -76.08
CA THR A 193 11.37 31.32 -77.33
C THR A 193 12.78 30.75 -77.53
N LYS A 194 13.52 30.50 -76.46
CA LYS A 194 14.86 29.90 -76.53
C LYS A 194 14.80 28.42 -76.92
N GLU A 195 13.84 27.66 -76.40
CA GLU A 195 13.63 26.25 -76.79
C GLU A 195 13.20 26.13 -78.26
N LEU A 196 12.31 27.02 -78.71
CA LEU A 196 11.93 27.12 -80.12
C LEU A 196 13.08 27.52 -81.05
N LYS A 197 14.16 28.14 -80.52
CA LYS A 197 15.37 28.41 -81.31
C LYS A 197 16.21 27.15 -81.54
N GLY A 198 16.12 26.15 -80.67
CA GLY A 198 16.84 24.88 -80.75
C GLY A 198 16.12 23.80 -81.56
N ASN A 199 14.80 23.92 -81.72
CA ASN A 199 13.96 22.96 -82.45
C ASN A 199 13.92 23.22 -83.97
N SER A 200 13.49 22.20 -84.72
CA SER A 200 13.47 22.15 -86.21
C SER A 200 12.36 23.01 -86.84
N VAL A 201 12.15 24.24 -86.36
CA VAL A 201 11.15 25.16 -86.90
C VAL A 201 11.71 25.87 -88.15
N PRO A 202 11.01 25.84 -89.30
CA PRO A 202 11.42 26.56 -90.49
C PRO A 202 11.62 28.06 -90.24
N SER A 203 12.65 28.67 -90.84
CA SER A 203 13.02 30.07 -90.60
C SER A 203 11.88 31.07 -90.87
N LYS A 204 11.00 30.74 -91.82
CA LYS A 204 9.81 31.54 -92.19
C LYS A 204 8.69 31.49 -91.15
N LEU A 205 8.63 30.44 -90.32
CA LEU A 205 7.58 30.24 -89.31
C LEU A 205 8.01 30.59 -87.89
N ARG A 206 9.27 31.01 -87.72
CA ARG A 206 9.86 31.26 -86.40
C ARG A 206 9.20 32.41 -85.64
N SER A 207 8.76 33.46 -86.34
CA SER A 207 8.04 34.58 -85.71
C SER A 207 6.69 34.11 -85.16
N ALA A 208 5.92 33.40 -85.98
CA ALA A 208 4.63 32.84 -85.60
C ALA A 208 4.75 31.82 -84.45
N ALA A 209 5.73 30.92 -84.51
CA ALA A 209 5.99 29.95 -83.44
C ALA A 209 6.33 30.63 -82.11
N ASN A 210 7.13 31.70 -82.12
CA ASN A 210 7.47 32.46 -80.91
C ASN A 210 6.27 33.22 -80.34
N GLU A 211 5.42 33.82 -81.19
CA GLU A 211 4.21 34.51 -80.74
C GLU A 211 3.22 33.52 -80.11
N ILE A 212 2.94 32.40 -80.77
CA ILE A 212 2.06 31.34 -80.23
C ILE A 212 2.63 30.77 -78.93
N GLY A 213 3.93 30.48 -78.89
CA GLY A 213 4.59 29.96 -77.70
C GLY A 213 4.54 30.92 -76.51
N ARG A 214 4.82 32.22 -76.72
CA ARG A 214 4.74 33.25 -75.66
C ARG A 214 3.32 33.47 -75.17
N PHE A 215 2.34 33.39 -76.07
CA PHE A 215 0.93 33.47 -75.70
C PHE A 215 0.51 32.27 -74.85
N ALA A 216 0.98 31.07 -75.20
CA ALA A 216 0.64 29.84 -74.51
C ALA A 216 1.11 29.77 -73.05
N ILE A 217 2.12 30.54 -72.64
CA ILE A 217 2.64 30.50 -71.26
C ILE A 217 1.82 31.38 -70.31
N ILE A 218 1.32 30.74 -69.24
CA ILE A 218 0.57 31.37 -68.14
C ILE A 218 1.15 30.94 -66.78
N PRO A 219 0.91 31.70 -65.69
CA PRO A 219 1.27 31.25 -64.35
C PRO A 219 0.53 29.97 -63.96
N ASN A 220 1.26 28.94 -63.57
CA ASN A 220 0.73 27.61 -63.20
C ASN A 220 1.03 27.24 -61.73
N TYR A 221 1.76 28.09 -61.00
CA TYR A 221 2.06 27.92 -59.58
C TYR A 221 1.19 28.87 -58.75
N VAL A 222 0.09 28.34 -58.21
CA VAL A 222 -0.98 29.12 -57.58
C VAL A 222 -1.15 28.77 -56.11
N TYR A 223 -1.63 29.74 -55.33
CA TYR A 223 -1.90 29.57 -53.91
C TYR A 223 -2.89 28.42 -53.65
N ASP A 224 -2.54 27.56 -52.69
CA ASP A 224 -3.31 26.39 -52.28
C ASP A 224 -3.80 26.58 -50.83
N PRO A 225 -5.05 27.04 -50.64
CA PRO A 225 -5.58 27.32 -49.31
C PRO A 225 -5.71 26.05 -48.46
N GLU A 226 -6.01 24.91 -49.07
CA GLU A 226 -6.19 23.63 -48.35
C GLU A 226 -4.86 23.12 -47.81
N LYS A 227 -3.79 23.10 -48.63
CA LYS A 227 -2.45 22.72 -48.16
C LYS A 227 -1.88 23.70 -47.15
N THR A 228 -2.18 24.99 -47.30
CA THR A 228 -1.76 26.01 -46.34
C THR A 228 -2.41 25.75 -44.99
N GLU A 229 -3.73 25.51 -44.96
CA GLU A 229 -4.43 25.23 -43.71
C GLU A 229 -4.02 23.88 -43.11
N GLN A 230 -3.77 22.86 -43.92
CA GLN A 230 -3.24 21.58 -43.45
C GLN A 230 -1.90 21.77 -42.73
N LYS A 231 -0.94 22.49 -43.33
CA LYS A 231 0.35 22.75 -42.69
C LYS A 231 0.23 23.62 -41.44
N ARG A 232 -0.71 24.58 -41.43
CA ARG A 232 -1.04 25.37 -40.22
C ARG A 232 -1.53 24.47 -39.10
N GLN A 233 -2.42 23.53 -39.40
CA GLN A 233 -2.96 22.59 -38.43
C GLN A 233 -1.87 21.63 -37.91
N GLU A 234 -1.04 21.08 -38.79
CA GLU A 234 0.10 20.23 -38.41
C GLU A 234 1.08 20.98 -37.49
N ALA A 235 1.37 22.25 -37.79
CA ALA A 235 2.20 23.11 -36.95
C ALA A 235 1.56 23.33 -35.56
N ALA A 236 0.25 23.62 -35.49
CA ALA A 236 -0.47 23.78 -34.23
C ALA A 236 -0.51 22.49 -33.39
N ASP A 237 -0.66 21.33 -34.03
CA ASP A 237 -0.73 20.04 -33.35
C ASP A 237 0.64 19.54 -32.88
N SER A 238 1.73 20.02 -33.50
CA SER A 238 3.10 19.77 -33.06
C SER A 238 3.48 20.50 -31.76
N ILE A 239 2.72 21.53 -31.36
CA ILE A 239 2.98 22.29 -30.13
C ILE A 239 2.61 21.47 -28.91
N GLN A 240 3.62 21.16 -28.09
CA GLN A 240 3.41 20.53 -26.79
C GLN A 240 2.66 21.47 -25.83
N PRO A 241 1.74 20.94 -25.02
CA PRO A 241 1.04 21.75 -24.01
C PRO A 241 2.00 22.47 -23.08
N VAL A 242 1.77 23.77 -22.88
CA VAL A 242 2.53 24.58 -21.94
C VAL A 242 2.07 24.21 -20.53
N GLN A 243 2.97 23.62 -19.74
CA GLN A 243 2.68 23.20 -18.38
C GLN A 243 3.38 24.12 -17.37
N ILE A 244 2.62 24.56 -16.36
CA ILE A 244 3.17 25.11 -15.13
C ILE A 244 3.61 23.92 -14.31
N LYS A 245 4.91 23.75 -14.08
CA LYS A 245 5.45 22.58 -13.37
C LYS A 245 5.30 22.76 -11.86
N GLN A 246 5.05 21.67 -11.14
CA GLN A 246 5.12 21.67 -9.68
C GLN A 246 6.49 22.21 -9.21
N GLY A 247 6.46 23.12 -8.23
CA GLY A 247 7.65 23.79 -7.70
C GLY A 247 8.17 24.96 -8.54
N GLN A 248 7.51 25.32 -9.64
CA GLN A 248 7.81 26.55 -10.36
C GLN A 248 7.37 27.78 -9.55
N ILE A 249 8.20 28.82 -9.53
CA ILE A 249 7.84 30.11 -8.91
C ILE A 249 6.71 30.74 -9.73
N LEU A 250 5.60 31.06 -9.06
CA LEU A 250 4.45 31.76 -9.63
C LEU A 250 4.55 33.27 -9.42
N VAL A 251 5.01 33.69 -8.24
CA VAL A 251 5.29 35.08 -7.88
C VAL A 251 6.42 35.13 -6.86
N GLU A 252 7.36 36.05 -7.06
CA GLU A 252 8.45 36.32 -6.12
C GLU A 252 7.98 37.22 -4.97
N GLU A 253 8.70 37.15 -3.85
CA GLU A 253 8.48 38.08 -2.74
C GLU A 253 8.64 39.53 -3.21
N ASN A 254 7.73 40.40 -2.78
CA ASN A 254 7.65 41.82 -3.18
C ASN A 254 7.32 42.06 -4.67
N GLN A 255 6.89 41.03 -5.41
CA GLN A 255 6.41 41.19 -6.79
C GLN A 255 4.91 41.52 -6.82
N LEU A 256 4.51 42.37 -7.78
CA LEU A 256 3.11 42.73 -8.04
C LEU A 256 2.35 41.53 -8.65
N ILE A 257 1.20 41.20 -8.07
CA ILE A 257 0.28 40.20 -8.61
C ILE A 257 -0.52 40.85 -9.76
N ASP A 258 0.01 40.71 -10.97
CA ASP A 258 -0.68 41.12 -12.19
C ASP A 258 -1.78 40.12 -12.60
N ARG A 259 -2.49 40.42 -13.70
CA ARG A 259 -3.57 39.56 -14.22
C ARG A 259 -3.10 38.18 -14.66
N GLU A 260 -1.85 38.04 -15.09
CA GLU A 260 -1.31 36.75 -15.53
C GLU A 260 -0.92 35.88 -14.33
N VAL A 261 -0.22 36.47 -13.36
CA VAL A 261 0.12 35.84 -12.08
C VAL A 261 -1.14 35.40 -11.35
N TYR A 262 -2.15 36.27 -11.23
CA TYR A 262 -3.43 35.94 -10.60
C TYR A 262 -4.12 34.76 -11.28
N ARG A 263 -4.13 34.72 -12.61
CA ARG A 263 -4.69 33.57 -13.36
C ARG A 263 -3.88 32.29 -13.11
N LYS A 264 -2.55 32.36 -13.05
CA LYS A 264 -1.70 31.19 -12.73
C LYS A 264 -2.01 30.68 -11.33
N LEU A 265 -2.12 31.57 -10.33
CA LEU A 265 -2.52 31.24 -8.96
C LEU A 265 -3.92 30.59 -8.91
N GLN A 266 -4.86 31.04 -9.75
CA GLN A 266 -6.19 30.44 -9.88
C GLN A 266 -6.13 29.02 -10.45
N LEU A 267 -5.37 28.81 -11.53
CA LEU A 267 -5.21 27.51 -12.19
C LEU A 267 -4.57 26.48 -11.27
N THR A 268 -3.62 26.91 -10.43
CA THR A 268 -2.96 26.04 -9.45
C THR A 268 -3.77 25.87 -8.16
N GLY A 269 -4.95 26.49 -8.04
CA GLY A 269 -5.86 26.31 -6.92
C GLY A 269 -5.42 26.98 -5.61
N LEU A 270 -4.61 28.04 -5.69
CA LEU A 270 -4.06 28.76 -4.53
C LEU A 270 -4.93 29.95 -4.06
N LEU A 271 -5.85 30.43 -4.89
CA LEU A 271 -6.73 31.54 -4.56
C LEU A 271 -7.95 31.12 -3.71
N SER A 272 -8.39 32.02 -2.84
CA SER A 272 -9.65 31.95 -2.08
C SER A 272 -10.83 31.63 -3.02
N GLY A 273 -11.35 30.40 -2.95
CA GLY A 273 -12.40 29.88 -3.84
C GLY A 273 -12.06 28.58 -4.57
N ALA A 274 -10.84 28.05 -4.42
CA ALA A 274 -10.46 26.73 -4.92
C ALA A 274 -11.38 25.62 -4.35
N ASN A 275 -11.70 24.62 -5.19
CA ASN A 275 -12.60 23.50 -4.85
C ASN A 275 -12.07 22.63 -3.70
N VAL A 276 -12.38 23.00 -2.45
CA VAL A 276 -12.01 22.26 -1.22
C VAL A 276 -12.59 20.83 -1.22
N TYR A 277 -13.63 20.57 -2.01
CA TYR A 277 -14.28 19.27 -2.12
C TYR A 277 -13.36 18.16 -2.66
N LYS A 278 -12.41 18.47 -3.56
CA LYS A 278 -11.51 17.45 -4.15
C LYS A 278 -10.52 16.88 -3.12
N PRO A 279 -9.75 17.70 -2.37
CA PRO A 279 -8.90 17.20 -1.28
C PRO A 279 -9.68 16.44 -0.20
N ILE A 280 -10.87 16.92 0.18
CA ILE A 280 -11.74 16.24 1.15
C ILE A 280 -12.17 14.87 0.64
N GLY A 281 -12.64 14.79 -0.62
CA GLY A 281 -13.05 13.54 -1.24
C GLY A 281 -11.92 12.52 -1.33
N GLY A 282 -10.70 12.97 -1.68
CA GLY A 282 -9.50 12.13 -1.70
C GLY A 282 -9.13 11.60 -0.32
N LEU A 283 -9.19 12.44 0.72
CA LEU A 283 -8.94 12.03 2.10
C LEU A 283 -9.97 11.01 2.59
N LEU A 284 -11.26 11.22 2.32
CA LEU A 284 -12.32 10.28 2.67
C LEU A 284 -12.17 8.93 1.96
N LEU A 285 -11.75 8.94 0.69
CA LEU A 285 -11.48 7.71 -0.06
C LEU A 285 -10.30 6.93 0.54
N LEU A 286 -9.22 7.64 0.91
CA LEU A 286 -8.05 7.03 1.55
C LEU A 286 -8.40 6.41 2.92
N ILE A 287 -9.15 7.14 3.76
CA ILE A 287 -9.65 6.62 5.04
C ILE A 287 -10.56 5.41 4.80
N GLY A 288 -11.46 5.49 3.82
CA GLY A 288 -12.33 4.38 3.41
C GLY A 288 -11.54 3.12 3.04
N LEU A 289 -10.42 3.27 2.31
CA LEU A 289 -9.53 2.17 1.96
C LEU A 289 -8.88 1.52 3.20
N PHE A 290 -8.42 2.32 4.17
CA PHE A 290 -7.87 1.80 5.43
C PHE A 290 -8.90 1.03 6.25
N ILE A 291 -10.13 1.56 6.34
CA ILE A 291 -11.22 0.88 7.04
C ILE A 291 -11.64 -0.40 6.31
N ALA A 292 -11.63 -0.41 4.98
CA ALA A 292 -11.88 -1.61 4.18
C ALA A 292 -10.81 -2.69 4.45
N ALA A 293 -9.53 -2.32 4.50
CA ALA A 293 -8.45 -3.25 4.83
C ALA A 293 -8.57 -3.81 6.26
N LEU A 294 -8.90 -2.95 7.24
CA LEU A 294 -9.11 -3.37 8.63
C LEU A 294 -10.33 -4.27 8.80
N SER A 295 -11.45 -3.92 8.17
CA SER A 295 -12.67 -4.73 8.21
C SER A 295 -12.44 -6.11 7.57
N TYR A 296 -11.81 -6.16 6.40
CA TYR A 296 -11.42 -7.43 5.77
C TYR A 296 -10.54 -8.30 6.67
N TYR A 297 -9.52 -7.69 7.31
CA TYR A 297 -8.62 -8.40 8.21
C TYR A 297 -9.37 -9.03 9.39
N PHE A 298 -10.21 -8.23 10.07
CA PHE A 298 -10.96 -8.68 11.24
C PHE A 298 -12.13 -9.61 10.90
N GLU A 299 -12.69 -9.57 9.69
CA GLU A 299 -13.71 -10.52 9.22
C GLU A 299 -13.14 -11.91 8.95
N LYS A 300 -11.94 -12.00 8.38
CA LYS A 300 -11.29 -13.28 8.05
C LYS A 300 -10.68 -14.00 9.27
N GLN A 301 -10.62 -13.33 10.43
CA GLN A 301 -9.98 -13.86 11.62
C GLN A 301 -10.91 -14.83 12.39
N HIS A 302 -10.87 -16.10 12.01
CA HIS A 302 -11.44 -17.21 12.80
C HIS A 302 -10.41 -17.77 13.79
N GLY A 303 -10.80 -18.03 15.04
CA GLY A 303 -9.95 -18.75 16.02
C GLY A 303 -8.82 -17.94 16.68
N SER A 304 -8.94 -16.60 16.73
CA SER A 304 -7.97 -15.74 17.42
C SER A 304 -7.93 -15.97 18.93
N ARG A 305 -6.73 -16.00 19.50
CA ARG A 305 -6.44 -16.09 20.95
C ARG A 305 -7.10 -15.00 21.80
N GLN A 306 -7.48 -13.87 21.19
CA GLN A 306 -8.26 -12.81 21.82
C GLN A 306 -9.57 -12.53 21.07
N PRO A 307 -10.66 -12.16 21.78
CA PRO A 307 -11.93 -11.83 21.15
C PRO A 307 -11.79 -10.63 20.21
N LYS A 308 -12.30 -10.77 18.98
CA LYS A 308 -12.23 -9.81 17.86
C LYS A 308 -12.43 -8.34 18.29
N ASN A 309 -13.45 -8.07 19.12
CA ASN A 309 -13.78 -6.72 19.58
C ASN A 309 -12.70 -6.10 20.49
N LYS A 310 -12.03 -6.90 21.33
CA LYS A 310 -10.94 -6.39 22.19
C LYS A 310 -9.72 -6.02 21.35
N SER A 311 -9.35 -6.87 20.39
CA SER A 311 -8.24 -6.60 19.48
C SER A 311 -8.48 -5.36 18.63
N LEU A 312 -9.69 -5.15 18.11
CA LEU A 312 -10.05 -3.94 17.37
C LEU A 312 -10.00 -2.68 18.25
N LEU A 313 -10.48 -2.76 19.51
CA LEU A 313 -10.42 -1.65 20.45
C LEU A 313 -8.97 -1.29 20.82
N LEU A 314 -8.12 -2.29 21.08
CA LEU A 314 -6.68 -2.09 21.33
C LEU A 314 -6.01 -1.42 20.13
N PHE A 315 -6.26 -1.94 18.93
CA PHE A 315 -5.72 -1.36 17.70
C PHE A 315 -6.12 0.10 17.54
N THR A 316 -7.41 0.39 17.76
CA THR A 316 -7.96 1.74 17.66
C THR A 316 -7.29 2.69 18.65
N LEU A 317 -7.14 2.27 19.92
CA LEU A 317 -6.54 3.08 20.96
C LEU A 317 -5.04 3.29 20.73
N ILE A 318 -4.28 2.25 20.36
CA ILE A 318 -2.85 2.37 20.07
C ILE A 318 -2.63 3.30 18.86
N THR A 319 -3.39 3.10 17.79
CA THR A 319 -3.28 3.94 16.58
C THR A 319 -3.64 5.39 16.90
N ALA A 320 -4.70 5.62 17.70
CA ALA A 320 -5.07 6.95 18.15
C ALA A 320 -3.96 7.64 18.95
N VAL A 321 -3.34 6.93 19.91
CA VAL A 321 -2.22 7.46 20.69
C VAL A 321 -1.05 7.85 19.79
N VAL A 322 -0.70 7.00 18.81
CA VAL A 322 0.41 7.28 17.89
C VAL A 322 0.10 8.48 16.99
N LEU A 323 -1.12 8.57 16.44
CA LEU A 323 -1.52 9.71 15.62
C LEU A 323 -1.56 11.02 16.42
N ILE A 324 -2.00 10.99 17.68
CA ILE A 324 -1.95 12.16 18.56
C ILE A 324 -0.49 12.55 18.86
N VAL A 325 0.39 11.59 19.11
CA VAL A 325 1.84 11.88 19.29
C VAL A 325 2.43 12.48 18.01
N MET A 326 2.07 11.96 16.84
CA MET A 326 2.47 12.54 15.55
C MET A 326 1.97 13.98 15.41
N GLU A 327 0.70 14.25 15.72
CA GLU A 327 0.11 15.59 15.64
C GLU A 327 0.81 16.56 16.58
N VAL A 328 1.04 16.15 17.83
CA VAL A 328 1.75 16.98 18.80
C VAL A 328 3.15 17.33 18.29
N ILE A 329 3.85 16.40 17.63
CA ILE A 329 5.17 16.66 17.05
C ILE A 329 5.06 17.53 15.79
N SER A 330 4.02 17.39 14.96
CA SER A 330 3.84 18.22 13.76
C SER A 330 3.58 19.68 14.09
N LEU A 331 2.93 20.00 15.22
CA LEU A 331 2.76 21.38 15.70
C LEU A 331 4.09 22.13 15.94
N PHE A 332 5.18 21.42 16.22
CA PHE A 332 6.51 22.04 16.38
C PHE A 332 7.20 22.36 15.05
N GLN A 333 6.64 21.94 13.90
CA GLN A 333 7.17 22.30 12.59
C GLN A 333 7.07 23.80 12.31
N GLU A 334 6.07 24.48 12.86
CA GLU A 334 5.87 25.92 12.70
C GLU A 334 6.89 26.78 13.47
N LEU A 335 7.69 26.17 14.35
CA LEU A 335 8.68 26.84 15.21
C LEU A 335 10.11 26.77 14.64
N GLU A 336 10.26 26.74 13.31
CA GLU A 336 11.55 26.68 12.57
C GLU A 336 12.44 25.45 12.86
N PHE A 337 11.94 24.43 13.57
CA PHE A 337 12.64 23.15 13.71
C PHE A 337 12.50 22.33 12.42
N SER A 338 13.38 22.61 11.45
CA SER A 338 13.46 21.86 10.21
C SER A 338 13.60 20.37 10.46
N HIS A 339 12.86 19.56 9.69
CA HIS A 339 12.94 18.10 9.68
C HIS A 339 12.53 17.36 10.98
N ILE A 340 11.77 17.99 11.88
CA ILE A 340 11.32 17.37 13.14
C ILE A 340 10.53 16.06 12.98
N GLY A 341 10.00 15.78 11.78
CA GLY A 341 9.34 14.51 11.47
C GLY A 341 10.23 13.28 11.71
N TYR A 342 11.56 13.39 11.59
CA TYR A 342 12.46 12.27 11.89
C TYR A 342 12.52 11.90 13.38
N LEU A 343 12.07 12.78 14.27
CA LEU A 343 11.99 12.54 15.72
C LEU A 343 10.82 11.63 16.12
N VAL A 344 9.82 11.47 15.25
CA VAL A 344 8.58 10.76 15.57
C VAL A 344 8.86 9.29 15.92
N PRO A 345 8.38 8.80 17.08
CA PRO A 345 8.59 7.43 17.52
C PRO A 345 7.55 6.46 16.90
N VAL A 346 7.47 6.40 15.56
CA VAL A 346 6.43 5.61 14.86
C VAL A 346 6.51 4.11 15.17
N ALA A 347 7.72 3.59 15.43
CA ALA A 347 7.93 2.19 15.77
C ALA A 347 7.21 1.78 17.06
N MET A 348 6.95 2.72 17.99
CA MET A 348 6.19 2.47 19.21
C MET A 348 4.84 1.80 18.93
N GLY A 349 4.07 2.35 17.98
CA GLY A 349 2.72 1.91 17.69
C GLY A 349 2.68 0.46 17.22
N VAL A 350 3.53 0.14 16.26
CA VAL A 350 3.57 -1.20 15.66
C VAL A 350 4.19 -2.24 16.59
N MET A 351 5.16 -1.84 17.43
CA MET A 351 5.71 -2.72 18.47
C MET A 351 4.63 -3.07 19.51
N LEU A 352 3.83 -2.09 19.96
CA LEU A 352 2.70 -2.35 20.87
C LEU A 352 1.66 -3.28 20.21
N ILE A 353 1.30 -3.06 18.95
CA ILE A 353 0.34 -3.91 18.22
C ILE A 353 0.88 -5.34 18.08
N LYS A 354 2.18 -5.51 17.78
CA LYS A 354 2.81 -6.83 17.69
C LYS A 354 2.79 -7.56 19.03
N LEU A 355 3.13 -6.87 20.11
CA LEU A 355 3.24 -7.45 21.46
C LEU A 355 1.87 -7.78 22.09
N LEU A 356 0.84 -6.97 21.81
CA LEU A 356 -0.47 -7.10 22.45
C LEU A 356 -1.53 -7.81 21.59
N ILE A 357 -1.37 -7.79 20.26
CA ILE A 357 -2.38 -8.31 19.32
C ILE A 357 -1.78 -9.39 18.43
N ASN A 358 -1.05 -9.01 17.37
CA ASN A 358 -0.32 -9.92 16.49
C ASN A 358 0.53 -9.16 15.45
N GLU A 359 1.44 -9.91 14.83
CA GLU A 359 2.39 -9.40 13.82
C GLU A 359 1.73 -8.93 12.52
N ARG A 360 0.73 -9.65 11.99
CA ARG A 360 0.06 -9.29 10.71
C ARG A 360 -0.61 -7.93 10.79
N LEU A 361 -1.27 -7.65 11.92
CA LEU A 361 -1.92 -6.37 12.16
C LEU A 361 -0.89 -5.25 12.40
N ALA A 362 0.27 -5.55 12.98
CA ALA A 362 1.35 -4.60 13.13
C ALA A 362 1.92 -4.15 11.77
N ILE A 363 2.03 -5.06 10.81
CA ILE A 363 2.45 -4.73 9.43
C ILE A 363 1.40 -3.86 8.73
N LEU A 364 0.10 -4.16 8.89
CA LEU A 364 -0.95 -3.29 8.35
C LEU A 364 -0.88 -1.89 8.98
N ALA A 365 -0.64 -1.81 10.29
CA ALA A 365 -0.48 -0.55 11.02
C ALA A 365 0.72 0.25 10.52
N SER A 366 1.85 -0.39 10.19
CA SER A 366 3.04 0.34 9.69
C SER A 366 2.75 1.06 8.38
N MET A 367 1.98 0.43 7.48
CA MET A 367 1.56 1.05 6.22
C MET A 367 0.64 2.25 6.45
N ILE A 368 -0.37 2.09 7.31
CA ILE A 368 -1.32 3.17 7.64
C ILE A 368 -0.58 4.35 8.28
N LEU A 369 0.23 4.09 9.31
CA LEU A 369 0.97 5.13 10.03
C LEU A 369 2.01 5.83 9.16
N SER A 370 2.66 5.11 8.23
CA SER A 370 3.58 5.69 7.25
C SER A 370 2.87 6.66 6.31
N ILE A 371 1.70 6.28 5.76
CA ILE A 371 0.93 7.16 4.87
C ILE A 371 0.40 8.37 5.64
N CYS A 372 -0.12 8.19 6.86
CA CYS A 372 -0.52 9.32 7.70
C CYS A 372 0.66 10.26 7.97
N GLY A 373 1.82 9.72 8.36
CA GLY A 373 3.02 10.51 8.60
C GLY A 373 3.51 11.27 7.36
N SER A 374 3.40 10.67 6.17
CA SER A 374 3.73 11.33 4.90
C SER A 374 2.87 12.57 4.63
N ILE A 375 1.60 12.54 5.05
CA ILE A 375 0.67 13.68 4.94
C ILE A 375 0.92 14.71 6.04
N MET A 376 1.09 14.26 7.29
CA MET A 376 1.23 15.15 8.46
C MET A 376 2.55 15.93 8.44
N PHE A 377 3.63 15.34 7.93
CA PHE A 377 4.94 15.97 7.89
C PHE A 377 5.30 16.41 6.46
N ASN A 378 4.45 17.23 5.85
CA ASN A 378 4.61 17.67 4.46
C ASN A 378 5.40 18.99 4.28
N GLN A 379 5.84 19.62 5.38
CA GLN A 379 6.64 20.85 5.31
C GLN A 379 7.95 20.66 4.51
N GLY A 380 8.26 21.64 3.67
CA GLY A 380 9.44 21.65 2.80
C GLY A 380 9.26 20.93 1.46
N VAL A 381 8.07 20.38 1.17
CA VAL A 381 7.73 19.78 -0.13
C VAL A 381 6.57 20.54 -0.74
N THR A 382 6.64 20.80 -2.05
CA THR A 382 5.60 21.54 -2.80
C THR A 382 4.33 20.71 -3.03
N GLY A 383 4.09 19.63 -2.29
CA GLY A 383 2.95 18.72 -2.46
C GLY A 383 2.49 18.13 -1.13
N THR A 384 1.29 17.52 -1.13
CA THR A 384 0.64 17.02 0.10
C THR A 384 1.37 15.85 0.76
N PHE A 385 2.15 15.08 -0.01
CA PHE A 385 2.85 13.88 0.47
C PHE A 385 4.36 14.11 0.50
N ASN A 386 4.96 13.96 1.68
CA ASN A 386 6.39 13.81 1.84
C ASN A 386 6.76 12.33 1.79
N TYR A 387 7.15 11.84 0.60
CA TYR A 387 7.50 10.43 0.39
C TYR A 387 8.75 10.00 1.15
N GLY A 388 9.68 10.93 1.41
CA GLY A 388 10.89 10.66 2.20
C GLY A 388 10.56 10.28 3.64
N ILE A 389 9.73 11.09 4.30
CA ILE A 389 9.26 10.80 5.67
C ILE A 389 8.37 9.56 5.72
N GLY A 390 7.48 9.39 4.73
CA GLY A 390 6.66 8.18 4.61
C GLY A 390 7.53 6.91 4.54
N THR A 391 8.56 6.91 3.70
CA THR A 391 9.51 5.79 3.55
C THR A 391 10.29 5.54 4.84
N TYR A 392 10.79 6.61 5.48
CA TYR A 392 11.45 6.53 6.78
C TYR A 392 10.56 5.88 7.85
N PHE A 393 9.30 6.32 7.98
CA PHE A 393 8.37 5.75 8.95
C PHE A 393 8.05 4.29 8.67
N LEU A 394 7.88 3.91 7.41
CA LEU A 394 7.60 2.53 7.02
C LEU A 394 8.74 1.61 7.44
N ILE A 395 9.99 1.98 7.10
CA ILE A 395 11.17 1.16 7.40
C ILE A 395 11.43 1.12 8.91
N SER A 396 11.30 2.27 9.60
CA SER A 396 11.43 2.36 11.07
C SER A 396 10.44 1.42 11.78
N ALA A 397 9.17 1.46 11.37
CA ALA A 397 8.13 0.61 11.91
C ALA A 397 8.40 -0.88 11.63
N ILE A 398 8.74 -1.24 10.39
CA ILE A 398 9.04 -2.63 10.02
C ILE A 398 10.27 -3.16 10.78
N ALA A 399 11.31 -2.35 10.99
CA ALA A 399 12.49 -2.74 11.77
C ALA A 399 12.13 -3.14 13.21
N GLY A 400 11.25 -2.37 13.87
CA GLY A 400 10.74 -2.68 15.20
C GLY A 400 9.94 -3.98 15.25
N ILE A 401 9.14 -4.24 14.20
CA ILE A 401 8.42 -5.51 14.05
C ILE A 401 9.42 -6.66 13.90
N LEU A 402 10.33 -6.62 12.94
CA LEU A 402 11.22 -7.74 12.61
C LEU A 402 12.16 -8.13 13.76
N PHE A 403 12.65 -7.16 14.54
CA PHE A 403 13.56 -7.43 15.65
C PHE A 403 12.86 -8.12 16.84
N LEU A 404 11.59 -7.82 17.08
CA LEU A 404 10.81 -8.45 18.15
C LEU A 404 10.53 -9.93 17.80
N GLY A 405 11.34 -10.85 18.33
CA GLY A 405 11.12 -12.29 18.23
C GLY A 405 9.96 -12.79 19.11
N LYS A 406 9.83 -14.12 19.24
CA LYS A 406 8.78 -14.76 20.07
C LYS A 406 8.99 -14.62 21.59
N HIS A 407 10.18 -14.22 22.03
CA HIS A 407 10.52 -14.06 23.45
C HIS A 407 10.51 -12.58 23.86
N HIS A 408 9.67 -12.25 24.84
CA HIS A 408 9.25 -10.88 25.14
C HIS A 408 9.91 -10.26 26.38
N ALA A 409 11.23 -10.35 26.56
CA ALA A 409 11.91 -9.73 27.70
C ALA A 409 12.00 -8.19 27.58
N ARG A 410 12.02 -7.44 28.71
CA ARG A 410 12.22 -5.95 28.70
C ARG A 410 13.49 -5.55 27.96
N SER A 411 14.56 -6.32 28.14
CA SER A 411 15.83 -6.09 27.45
C SER A 411 15.70 -6.21 25.93
N LYS A 412 14.83 -7.10 25.42
CA LYS A 412 14.58 -7.25 23.98
C LYS A 412 13.82 -6.06 23.39
N ILE A 413 12.91 -5.45 24.16
CA ILE A 413 12.22 -4.23 23.74
C ILE A 413 13.21 -3.07 23.62
N LEU A 414 14.12 -2.91 24.59
CA LEU A 414 15.15 -1.87 24.54
C LEU A 414 16.17 -2.12 23.41
N GLN A 415 16.59 -3.37 23.20
CA GLN A 415 17.44 -3.76 22.07
C GLN A 415 16.75 -3.48 20.72
N ALA A 416 15.44 -3.69 20.63
CA ALA A 416 14.67 -3.32 19.44
C ALA A 416 14.71 -1.82 19.19
N GLY A 417 14.63 -0.99 20.24
CA GLY A 417 14.80 0.47 20.12
C GLY A 417 16.16 0.87 19.55
N LEU A 418 17.25 0.28 20.06
CA LEU A 418 18.61 0.52 19.53
C LEU A 418 18.75 0.07 18.07
N PHE A 419 18.16 -1.07 17.71
CA PHE A 419 18.16 -1.55 16.33
C PHE A 419 17.35 -0.63 15.41
N VAL A 420 16.17 -0.18 15.85
CA VAL A 420 15.38 0.82 15.12
C VAL A 420 16.17 2.11 14.95
N SER A 421 16.86 2.59 15.98
CA SER A 421 17.73 3.77 15.88
C SER A 421 18.82 3.61 14.83
N PHE A 422 19.50 2.45 14.79
CA PHE A 422 20.49 2.16 13.75
C PHE A 422 19.87 2.18 12.36
N VAL A 423 18.74 1.50 12.16
CA VAL A 423 18.04 1.48 10.86
C VAL A 423 17.57 2.87 10.46
N ASN A 424 17.06 3.66 11.41
CA ASN A 424 16.64 5.04 11.19
C ASN A 424 17.80 5.87 10.62
N ILE A 425 18.99 5.82 11.24
CA ILE A 425 20.18 6.53 10.78
C ILE A 425 20.57 6.07 9.36
N VAL A 426 20.60 4.76 9.11
CA VAL A 426 20.96 4.20 7.80
C VAL A 426 20.00 4.67 6.71
N VAL A 427 18.69 4.63 6.97
CA VAL A 427 17.66 5.06 6.02
C VAL A 427 17.75 6.55 5.76
N MET A 428 17.89 7.37 6.81
CA MET A 428 18.05 8.81 6.66
C MET A 428 19.29 9.16 5.82
N PHE A 429 20.42 8.53 6.11
CA PHE A 429 21.65 8.72 5.35
C PHE A 429 21.50 8.27 3.89
N ALA A 430 20.81 7.14 3.64
CA ALA A 430 20.53 6.67 2.28
C ALA A 430 19.65 7.66 1.51
N LEU A 431 18.58 8.18 2.12
CA LEU A 431 17.71 9.20 1.51
C LEU A 431 18.49 10.48 1.21
N GLN A 432 19.39 10.89 2.10
CA GLN A 432 20.26 12.05 1.91
C GLN A 432 21.20 11.88 0.71
N LEU A 433 21.87 10.73 0.60
CA LEU A 433 22.78 10.42 -0.51
C LEU A 433 22.04 10.42 -1.85
N ILE A 434 20.80 9.93 -1.88
CA ILE A 434 19.97 9.93 -3.09
C ILE A 434 19.61 11.36 -3.51
N GLN A 435 19.36 12.26 -2.56
CA GLN A 435 19.07 13.67 -2.84
C GLN A 435 20.29 14.46 -3.32
N ASN A 436 21.50 13.94 -3.12
CA ASN A 436 22.77 14.53 -3.56
C ASN A 436 22.95 16.01 -3.12
N THR A 437 22.51 16.32 -1.90
CA THR A 437 22.62 17.66 -1.29
C THR A 437 23.91 17.78 -0.48
N ALA A 438 24.65 18.88 -0.68
CA ALA A 438 25.79 19.22 0.16
C ALA A 438 25.29 19.65 1.55
N GLN A 439 25.60 18.85 2.57
CA GLN A 439 25.14 19.11 3.94
C GLN A 439 26.29 19.55 4.84
N SER A 440 25.97 20.44 5.77
CA SER A 440 26.88 20.77 6.87
C SER A 440 27.02 19.59 7.83
N GLY A 441 28.19 19.46 8.48
CA GLY A 441 28.38 18.43 9.52
C GLY A 441 27.41 18.57 10.70
N TRP A 442 26.87 19.77 10.92
CA TRP A 442 25.83 20.05 11.92
C TRP A 442 24.49 19.39 11.56
N GLU A 443 24.03 19.53 10.32
CA GLU A 443 22.79 18.88 9.84
C GLU A 443 22.87 17.35 9.92
N VAL A 444 24.02 16.77 9.55
CA VAL A 444 24.23 15.32 9.71
C VAL A 444 24.15 14.92 11.18
N GLY A 445 24.70 15.74 12.08
CA GLY A 445 24.62 15.54 13.53
C GLY A 445 23.19 15.58 14.07
N THR A 446 22.37 16.55 13.64
CA THR A 446 20.97 16.67 14.09
C THR A 446 20.13 15.47 13.64
N TYR A 447 20.31 15.02 12.39
CA TYR A 447 19.67 13.82 11.87
C TYR A 447 20.02 12.56 12.63
N LEU A 448 21.31 12.39 12.98
CA LEU A 448 21.75 11.26 13.78
C LEU A 448 21.07 11.26 15.15
N VAL A 449 21.01 12.42 15.83
CA VAL A 449 20.34 12.56 17.12
C VAL A 449 18.84 12.28 17.00
N MET A 450 18.15 12.80 15.99
CA MET A 450 16.72 12.55 15.76
C MET A 450 16.43 11.07 15.53
N GLY A 451 17.22 10.40 14.69
CA GLY A 451 17.09 8.96 14.43
C GLY A 451 17.33 8.11 15.69
N LEU A 452 18.35 8.47 16.49
CA LEU A 452 18.61 7.85 17.79
C LEU A 452 17.44 8.00 18.75
N VAL A 453 16.98 9.24 18.96
CA VAL A 453 15.90 9.58 19.89
C VAL A 453 14.58 8.94 19.45
N SER A 454 14.27 8.91 18.16
CA SER A 454 13.07 8.25 17.63
C SER A 454 13.04 6.75 17.97
N GLY A 455 14.14 6.02 17.73
CA GLY A 455 14.19 4.58 17.98
C GLY A 455 14.25 4.21 19.47
N ILE A 456 15.12 4.85 20.24
CA ILE A 456 15.21 4.63 21.70
C ILE A 456 13.90 5.09 22.36
N GLY A 457 13.41 6.28 22.00
CA GLY A 457 12.14 6.83 22.47
C GLY A 457 10.98 5.89 22.18
N SER A 458 10.93 5.26 21.00
CA SER A 458 9.92 4.24 20.69
C SER A 458 9.92 3.09 21.69
N SER A 459 11.09 2.53 22.03
CA SER A 459 11.19 1.44 23.00
C SER A 459 10.85 1.85 24.43
N VAL A 460 11.24 3.06 24.85
CA VAL A 460 10.91 3.62 26.16
C VAL A 460 9.41 3.83 26.28
N LEU A 461 8.78 4.40 25.25
CA LEU A 461 7.34 4.60 25.22
C LEU A 461 6.58 3.27 25.18
N VAL A 462 7.06 2.25 24.46
CA VAL A 462 6.48 0.89 24.52
C VAL A 462 6.49 0.36 25.95
N LEU A 463 7.63 0.45 26.65
CA LEU A 463 7.74 0.03 28.06
C LEU A 463 6.84 0.85 29.00
N GLY A 464 6.68 2.15 28.71
CA GLY A 464 5.81 3.04 29.48
C GLY A 464 4.33 2.76 29.28
N PHE A 465 3.88 2.56 28.04
CA PHE A 465 2.46 2.38 27.69
C PHE A 465 1.96 0.94 27.89
N MET A 466 2.82 -0.07 27.74
CA MET A 466 2.43 -1.49 27.83
C MET A 466 1.65 -1.85 29.10
N PRO A 467 2.06 -1.45 30.32
CA PRO A 467 1.33 -1.79 31.56
C PRO A 467 -0.13 -1.27 31.59
N PHE A 468 -0.38 -0.11 30.95
CA PHE A 468 -1.72 0.47 30.88
C PHE A 468 -2.64 -0.36 29.98
N PHE A 469 -2.12 -0.85 28.85
CA PHE A 469 -2.86 -1.74 27.96
C PHE A 469 -3.06 -3.13 28.58
N GLU A 470 -2.04 -3.71 29.22
CA GLU A 470 -2.15 -5.00 29.91
C GLU A 470 -3.21 -4.96 31.02
N SER A 471 -3.12 -3.97 31.91
CA SER A 471 -4.04 -3.82 33.04
C SER A 471 -5.44 -3.42 32.61
N GLY A 472 -5.56 -2.49 31.64
CA GLY A 472 -6.84 -1.98 31.16
C GLY A 472 -7.66 -3.02 30.39
N PHE A 473 -7.00 -3.96 29.70
CA PHE A 473 -7.66 -4.97 28.88
C PHE A 473 -7.62 -6.39 29.49
N GLY A 474 -6.94 -6.55 30.63
CA GLY A 474 -6.76 -7.84 31.30
C GLY A 474 -6.01 -8.83 30.42
N ILE A 475 -5.03 -8.35 29.66
CA ILE A 475 -4.23 -9.20 28.78
C ILE A 475 -3.12 -9.81 29.62
N LEU A 476 -3.15 -11.13 29.79
CA LEU A 476 -2.07 -11.85 30.45
C LEU A 476 -0.86 -11.92 29.51
N SER A 477 0.05 -10.97 29.66
CA SER A 477 1.29 -10.97 28.89
C SER A 477 2.29 -11.99 29.42
N THR A 478 3.22 -12.38 28.55
CA THR A 478 4.42 -13.17 28.91
C THR A 478 5.16 -12.54 30.09
N MET A 479 5.21 -11.21 30.16
CA MET A 479 5.90 -10.50 31.22
C MET A 479 5.21 -10.63 32.56
N LYS A 480 3.88 -10.51 32.59
CA LYS A 480 3.12 -10.73 33.82
C LYS A 480 3.25 -12.18 34.29
N LEU A 481 3.29 -13.15 33.38
CA LEU A 481 3.55 -14.56 33.72
C LEU A 481 4.95 -14.75 34.35
N ILE A 482 5.99 -14.13 33.80
CA ILE A 482 7.34 -14.17 34.38
C ILE A 482 7.35 -13.54 35.78
N GLU A 483 6.70 -12.40 35.98
CA GLU A 483 6.56 -11.78 37.31
C GLU A 483 5.89 -12.74 38.31
N LEU A 484 4.82 -13.41 37.90
CA LEU A 484 4.07 -14.35 38.73
C LEU A 484 4.79 -15.69 38.95
N SER A 485 5.80 -16.03 38.15
CA SER A 485 6.69 -17.17 38.41
C SER A 485 7.74 -16.91 39.49
N ASN A 486 7.94 -15.65 39.91
CA ASN A 486 8.95 -15.32 40.90
C ASN A 486 8.59 -15.92 42.28
N PRO A 487 9.45 -16.76 42.88
CA PRO A 487 9.19 -17.37 44.19
C PRO A 487 8.93 -16.36 45.32
N ASN A 488 9.40 -15.12 45.17
CA ASN A 488 9.16 -14.03 46.12
C ASN A 488 7.74 -13.43 46.02
N HIS A 489 6.96 -13.79 45.01
CA HIS A 489 5.58 -13.34 44.90
C HIS A 489 4.78 -13.81 46.13
N PRO A 490 3.98 -12.96 46.81
CA PRO A 490 3.41 -13.27 48.13
C PRO A 490 2.64 -14.59 48.18
N LEU A 491 1.86 -14.89 47.14
CA LEU A 491 1.08 -16.13 47.07
C LEU A 491 1.94 -17.37 46.80
N LEU A 492 2.97 -17.26 45.97
CA LEU A 492 3.84 -18.40 45.68
C LEU A 492 4.75 -18.69 46.88
N ARG A 493 5.24 -17.64 47.54
CA ARG A 493 5.96 -17.74 48.81
C ARG A 493 5.08 -18.38 49.88
N LYS A 494 3.80 -18.05 49.94
CA LYS A 494 2.85 -18.66 50.86
C LYS A 494 2.74 -20.18 50.65
N ILE A 495 2.58 -20.65 49.42
CA ILE A 495 2.54 -22.08 49.09
C ILE A 495 3.87 -22.75 49.52
N LEU A 496 5.01 -22.12 49.20
CA LEU A 496 6.32 -22.61 49.59
C LEU A 496 6.49 -22.76 51.12
N THR A 497 5.98 -21.81 51.91
CA THR A 497 6.17 -21.80 53.37
C THR A 497 5.12 -22.58 54.14
N GLU A 498 3.85 -22.55 53.72
CA GLU A 498 2.73 -23.19 54.44
C GLU A 498 2.46 -24.63 53.97
N THR A 499 2.81 -24.96 52.72
CA THR A 499 2.54 -26.26 52.09
C THR A 499 3.73 -26.70 51.22
N PRO A 500 4.91 -26.99 51.81
CA PRO A 500 6.13 -27.28 51.05
C PRO A 500 6.01 -28.53 50.15
N GLY A 501 5.25 -29.54 50.58
CA GLY A 501 5.00 -30.73 49.77
C GLY A 501 4.17 -30.42 48.53
N THR A 502 3.11 -29.64 48.69
CA THR A 502 2.30 -29.11 47.57
C THR A 502 3.14 -28.22 46.66
N TYR A 503 4.05 -27.39 47.19
CA TYR A 503 4.96 -26.60 46.37
C TYR A 503 5.82 -27.49 45.47
N HIS A 504 6.46 -28.53 46.02
CA HIS A 504 7.27 -29.46 45.23
C HIS A 504 6.45 -30.21 44.17
N HIS A 505 5.24 -30.63 44.52
CA HIS A 505 4.30 -31.22 43.56
C HIS A 505 3.98 -30.24 42.42
N SER A 506 3.56 -29.02 42.73
CA SER A 506 3.25 -27.98 41.75
C SER A 506 4.42 -27.66 40.81
N VAL A 507 5.66 -27.69 41.30
CA VAL A 507 6.86 -27.49 40.45
C VAL A 507 7.07 -28.66 39.48
N MET A 508 6.81 -29.90 39.89
CA MET A 508 6.88 -31.06 38.99
C MET A 508 5.76 -31.01 37.93
N VAL A 509 4.53 -30.71 38.36
CA VAL A 509 3.38 -30.52 37.44
C VAL A 509 3.66 -29.39 36.45
N ALA A 510 4.29 -28.30 36.89
CA ALA A 510 4.68 -27.19 36.03
C ALA A 510 5.64 -27.61 34.91
N ASN A 511 6.66 -28.41 35.21
CA ASN A 511 7.62 -28.91 34.21
C ASN A 511 6.96 -29.88 33.22
N LEU A 512 6.10 -30.76 33.70
CA LEU A 512 5.34 -31.70 32.86
C LEU A 512 4.37 -30.96 31.93
N SER A 513 3.62 -30.01 32.48
CA SER A 513 2.58 -29.25 31.77
C SER A 513 3.18 -28.33 30.71
N GLU A 514 4.30 -27.67 31.00
CA GLU A 514 4.99 -26.81 30.05
C GLU A 514 5.49 -27.61 28.84
N ALA A 515 6.23 -28.70 29.08
CA ALA A 515 6.76 -29.55 28.01
C ALA A 515 5.63 -30.09 27.12
N ALA A 516 4.55 -30.58 27.74
CA ALA A 516 3.39 -31.09 27.02
C ALA A 516 2.68 -30.00 26.20
N CYS A 517 2.52 -28.78 26.75
CA CYS A 517 1.93 -27.65 26.05
C CYS A 517 2.78 -27.21 24.85
N GLU A 518 4.10 -27.09 25.01
CA GLU A 518 5.00 -26.71 23.92
C GLU A 518 4.97 -27.72 22.77
N ALA A 519 4.93 -29.02 23.09
CA ALA A 519 4.88 -30.10 22.09
C ALA A 519 3.63 -30.06 21.21
N VAL A 520 2.53 -29.45 21.69
CA VAL A 520 1.27 -29.31 20.94
C VAL A 520 1.00 -27.87 20.47
N GLY A 521 1.96 -26.95 20.67
CA GLY A 521 1.83 -25.55 20.28
C GLY A 521 0.87 -24.71 21.15
N ALA A 522 0.54 -25.19 22.35
CA ALA A 522 -0.18 -24.43 23.38
C ALA A 522 0.79 -23.53 24.18
N ASN A 523 0.27 -22.68 25.08
CA ASN A 523 1.10 -21.76 25.84
C ASN A 523 1.80 -22.43 27.04
N GLY A 524 3.02 -22.93 26.82
CA GLY A 524 3.86 -23.54 27.86
C GLY A 524 4.10 -22.67 29.10
N LEU A 525 4.37 -21.38 28.92
CA LEU A 525 4.61 -20.48 30.06
C LEU A 525 3.36 -20.27 30.92
N LEU A 526 2.17 -20.16 30.31
CA LEU A 526 0.92 -20.12 31.07
C LEU A 526 0.70 -21.44 31.82
N ALA A 527 0.98 -22.58 31.19
CA ALA A 527 0.84 -23.87 31.84
C ALA A 527 1.77 -24.02 33.05
N ARG A 528 3.05 -23.62 32.90
CA ARG A 528 4.04 -23.59 33.99
C ARG A 528 3.56 -22.73 35.17
N VAL A 529 3.18 -21.48 34.90
CA VAL A 529 2.76 -20.54 35.96
C VAL A 529 1.42 -20.95 36.56
N GLY A 530 0.47 -21.42 35.74
CA GLY A 530 -0.80 -21.98 36.19
C GLY A 530 -0.62 -23.13 37.17
N ALA A 531 0.28 -24.06 36.85
CA ALA A 531 0.61 -25.17 37.74
C ALA A 531 1.22 -24.73 39.07
N TYR A 532 1.96 -23.62 39.15
CA TYR A 532 2.44 -23.10 40.45
C TYR A 532 1.31 -22.72 41.41
N TYR A 533 0.16 -22.28 40.88
CA TYR A 533 -0.95 -21.77 41.68
C TYR A 533 -2.18 -22.67 41.71
N HIS A 534 -2.23 -23.75 40.92
CA HIS A 534 -3.42 -24.59 40.77
C HIS A 534 -3.95 -25.11 42.12
N ASP A 535 -3.02 -25.40 43.02
CA ASP A 535 -3.25 -26.02 44.32
C ASP A 535 -3.22 -25.07 45.52
N ILE A 536 -3.22 -23.75 45.28
CA ILE A 536 -3.10 -22.75 46.35
C ILE A 536 -4.20 -22.85 47.42
N GLY A 537 -5.36 -23.43 47.11
CA GLY A 537 -6.42 -23.67 48.09
C GLY A 537 -6.01 -24.62 49.21
N LYS A 538 -5.04 -25.52 48.97
CA LYS A 538 -4.53 -26.45 49.99
C LYS A 538 -3.92 -25.72 51.19
N THR A 539 -3.43 -24.48 51.01
CA THR A 539 -2.89 -23.68 52.12
C THR A 539 -3.95 -23.32 53.18
N LYS A 540 -5.26 -23.41 52.89
CA LYS A 540 -6.29 -23.21 53.93
C LYS A 540 -6.26 -24.33 54.98
N ARG A 541 -5.91 -25.55 54.58
CA ARG A 541 -5.98 -26.76 55.43
C ARG A 541 -4.83 -27.73 55.11
N PRO A 542 -3.54 -27.34 55.28
CA PRO A 542 -2.38 -28.10 54.78
C PRO A 542 -2.34 -29.58 55.20
N GLN A 543 -2.61 -29.85 56.48
CA GLN A 543 -2.49 -31.18 57.09
C GLN A 543 -3.46 -32.25 56.52
N TYR A 544 -4.47 -31.86 55.77
CA TYR A 544 -5.42 -32.78 55.12
C TYR A 544 -4.97 -33.22 53.72
N PHE A 545 -3.80 -32.79 53.26
CA PHE A 545 -3.25 -33.22 51.97
C PHE A 545 -1.97 -34.02 52.21
N ILE A 546 -1.94 -35.25 51.67
CA ILE A 546 -0.95 -36.28 52.02
C ILE A 546 0.49 -35.81 51.78
N GLU A 547 0.72 -35.01 50.74
CA GLU A 547 2.03 -34.48 50.40
C GLU A 547 2.60 -33.52 51.46
N ASN A 548 1.75 -32.96 52.32
CA ASN A 548 2.17 -32.06 53.41
C ASN A 548 2.19 -32.74 54.79
N GLN A 549 1.85 -34.03 54.88
CA GLN A 549 1.84 -34.76 56.14
C GLN A 549 3.26 -35.24 56.45
N MET A 550 3.96 -34.51 57.33
CA MET A 550 5.28 -34.90 57.82
C MET A 550 5.19 -35.43 59.24
N ASN A 551 5.49 -36.71 59.44
CA ASN A 551 5.54 -37.37 60.75
C ASN A 551 4.25 -37.23 61.59
N ILE A 552 3.09 -37.19 60.94
CA ILE A 552 1.78 -37.20 61.58
C ILE A 552 0.91 -38.32 61.02
N ASP A 553 -0.01 -38.85 61.84
CA ASP A 553 -1.06 -39.74 61.37
C ASP A 553 -1.99 -39.02 60.39
N ASN A 554 -2.49 -39.73 59.39
CA ASN A 554 -3.38 -39.13 58.40
C ASN A 554 -4.71 -38.71 59.05
N PRO A 555 -5.06 -37.40 59.08
CA PRO A 555 -6.29 -36.94 59.72
C PRO A 555 -7.57 -37.56 59.13
N HIS A 556 -7.52 -37.98 57.86
CA HIS A 556 -8.65 -38.63 57.17
C HIS A 556 -9.05 -39.99 57.75
N ASP A 557 -8.21 -40.63 58.56
CA ASP A 557 -8.55 -41.88 59.22
C ASP A 557 -9.57 -41.70 60.35
N LYS A 558 -9.63 -40.48 60.90
CA LYS A 558 -10.57 -40.09 61.97
C LYS A 558 -11.83 -39.40 61.45
N LEU A 559 -11.96 -39.20 60.13
CA LEU A 559 -13.08 -38.50 59.52
C LEU A 559 -14.02 -39.44 58.74
N SER A 560 -15.28 -39.02 58.59
CA SER A 560 -16.19 -39.66 57.64
C SER A 560 -15.72 -39.42 56.20
N PRO A 561 -16.02 -40.34 55.25
CA PRO A 561 -15.75 -40.12 53.84
C PRO A 561 -16.35 -38.83 53.30
N GLN A 562 -17.57 -38.47 53.74
CA GLN A 562 -18.25 -37.24 53.33
C GLN A 562 -17.51 -35.97 53.77
N LEU A 563 -17.02 -35.95 55.02
CA LEU A 563 -16.27 -34.80 55.53
C LEU A 563 -14.90 -34.69 54.85
N SER A 564 -14.23 -35.82 54.62
CA SER A 564 -12.98 -35.88 53.86
C SER A 564 -13.15 -35.33 52.44
N LYS A 565 -14.22 -35.75 51.76
CA LYS A 565 -14.60 -35.25 50.43
C LYS A 565 -14.85 -33.75 50.44
N ASN A 566 -15.58 -33.22 51.41
CA ASN A 566 -15.84 -31.77 51.50
C ASN A 566 -14.56 -30.96 51.70
N ILE A 567 -13.60 -31.46 52.49
CA ILE A 567 -12.30 -30.80 52.69
C ILE A 567 -11.48 -30.80 51.40
N ILE A 568 -11.40 -31.96 50.73
CA ILE A 568 -10.60 -32.11 49.52
C ILE A 568 -11.20 -31.29 48.39
N ILE A 569 -12.48 -31.46 48.06
CA ILE A 569 -13.08 -30.75 46.92
C ILE A 569 -13.03 -29.22 47.09
N ALA A 570 -13.10 -28.73 48.32
CA ALA A 570 -13.06 -27.30 48.59
C ALA A 570 -11.75 -26.62 48.17
N HIS A 571 -10.61 -27.33 47.99
CA HIS A 571 -9.36 -26.66 47.64
C HIS A 571 -9.42 -25.96 46.27
N ALA A 572 -10.14 -26.51 45.29
CA ALA A 572 -10.27 -25.89 43.98
C ALA A 572 -11.01 -24.55 44.08
N THR A 573 -12.16 -24.53 44.76
CA THR A 573 -12.96 -23.31 44.97
C THR A 573 -12.26 -22.32 45.89
N ASP A 574 -11.63 -22.81 46.98
CA ASP A 574 -10.88 -21.99 47.92
C ASP A 574 -9.67 -21.33 47.25
N GLY A 575 -9.00 -22.06 46.35
CA GLY A 575 -7.89 -21.56 45.56
C GLY A 575 -8.33 -20.48 44.58
N ALA A 576 -9.39 -20.73 43.82
CA ALA A 576 -9.97 -19.78 42.89
C ALA A 576 -10.42 -18.48 43.61
N GLU A 577 -11.08 -18.58 44.76
CA GLU A 577 -11.46 -17.42 45.58
C GLU A 577 -10.24 -16.65 46.08
N MET A 578 -9.19 -17.34 46.52
CA MET A 578 -7.97 -16.70 46.99
C MET A 578 -7.28 -15.92 45.86
N LEU A 579 -7.18 -16.51 44.68
CA LEU A 579 -6.62 -15.85 43.49
C LEU A 579 -7.47 -14.66 43.05
N LYS A 580 -8.81 -14.79 43.04
CA LYS A 580 -9.76 -13.68 42.77
C LYS A 580 -9.56 -12.52 43.74
N LYS A 581 -9.42 -12.80 45.04
CA LYS A 581 -9.20 -11.79 46.09
C LYS A 581 -7.90 -11.02 45.91
N HIS A 582 -6.86 -11.67 45.38
CA HIS A 582 -5.55 -11.06 45.10
C HIS A 582 -5.46 -10.43 43.70
N LYS A 583 -6.58 -10.34 42.96
CA LYS A 583 -6.63 -9.78 41.59
C LYS A 583 -5.66 -10.49 40.64
N MET A 584 -5.49 -11.80 40.82
CA MET A 584 -4.69 -12.62 39.90
C MET A 584 -5.36 -12.71 38.52
N PRO A 585 -4.60 -12.94 37.44
CA PRO A 585 -5.14 -13.11 36.10
C PRO A 585 -6.23 -14.19 36.06
N LYS A 586 -7.26 -13.97 35.24
CA LYS A 586 -8.41 -14.86 35.14
C LYS A 586 -7.98 -16.27 34.73
N GLU A 587 -7.00 -16.40 33.85
CA GLU A 587 -6.49 -17.67 33.38
C GLU A 587 -5.93 -18.53 34.53
N LEU A 588 -5.24 -17.93 35.51
CA LEU A 588 -4.71 -18.67 36.67
C LEU A 588 -5.82 -19.05 37.66
N VAL A 589 -6.79 -18.15 37.83
CA VAL A 589 -8.00 -18.40 38.62
C VAL A 589 -8.78 -19.58 38.04
N ASP A 590 -9.01 -19.57 36.73
CA ASP A 590 -9.72 -20.59 35.98
C ASP A 590 -8.99 -21.93 36.09
N ILE A 591 -7.65 -21.96 35.97
CA ILE A 591 -6.84 -23.17 36.16
C ILE A 591 -7.01 -23.75 37.58
N ALA A 592 -6.94 -22.93 38.62
CA ALA A 592 -7.16 -23.40 39.99
C ALA A 592 -8.57 -23.97 40.20
N GLU A 593 -9.59 -23.39 39.56
CA GLU A 593 -10.97 -23.87 39.63
C GLU A 593 -11.21 -25.15 38.80
N GLN A 594 -10.54 -25.28 37.65
CA GLN A 594 -10.85 -26.28 36.61
C GLN A 594 -9.90 -27.47 36.55
N HIS A 595 -8.75 -27.46 37.22
CA HIS A 595 -7.71 -28.50 37.01
C HIS A 595 -8.18 -29.92 37.37
N HIS A 596 -9.19 -30.08 38.22
CA HIS A 596 -9.85 -31.38 38.44
C HIS A 596 -11.12 -31.59 37.61
N GLY A 597 -11.60 -30.58 36.89
CA GLY A 597 -12.84 -30.61 36.13
C GLY A 597 -14.02 -31.07 36.99
N THR A 598 -14.73 -32.07 36.50
CA THR A 598 -15.83 -32.75 37.20
C THR A 598 -15.46 -34.19 37.56
N SER A 599 -14.16 -34.47 37.74
CA SER A 599 -13.67 -35.81 38.04
C SER A 599 -14.21 -36.35 39.37
N LEU A 600 -14.32 -37.67 39.46
CA LEU A 600 -14.78 -38.37 40.67
C LEU A 600 -13.64 -38.51 41.69
N LEU A 601 -13.89 -38.17 42.95
CA LEU A 601 -12.97 -38.44 44.06
C LEU A 601 -13.03 -39.94 44.46
N LYS A 602 -12.45 -40.79 43.61
CA LYS A 602 -12.59 -42.26 43.62
C LYS A 602 -12.36 -42.89 45.00
N PHE A 603 -11.25 -42.57 45.69
CA PHE A 603 -10.88 -43.23 46.96
C PHE A 603 -11.97 -43.08 48.04
N PHE A 604 -12.44 -41.84 48.27
CA PHE A 604 -13.45 -41.58 49.30
C PHE A 604 -14.85 -42.03 48.89
N TYR A 605 -15.15 -42.04 47.59
CA TYR A 605 -16.39 -42.62 47.07
C TYR A 605 -16.48 -44.12 47.38
N TYR A 606 -15.44 -44.91 47.04
CA TYR A 606 -15.43 -46.34 47.34
C TYR A 606 -15.38 -46.61 48.86
N LYS A 607 -14.63 -45.80 49.63
CA LYS A 607 -14.62 -45.90 51.10
C LYS A 607 -16.00 -45.65 51.73
N ALA A 608 -16.82 -44.76 51.15
CA ALA A 608 -18.21 -44.55 51.57
C ALA A 608 -19.09 -45.75 51.21
N LYS A 609 -18.95 -46.27 49.99
CA LYS A 609 -19.68 -47.43 49.49
C LYS A 609 -19.40 -48.70 50.31
N GLU A 610 -18.14 -48.92 50.69
CA GLU A 610 -17.72 -50.03 51.56
C GLU A 610 -18.29 -49.93 52.98
N LYS A 611 -18.54 -48.71 53.48
CA LYS A 611 -19.20 -48.47 54.77
C LYS A 611 -20.72 -48.65 54.73
N GLY A 612 -21.30 -48.91 53.55
CA GLY A 612 -22.73 -49.07 53.36
C GLY A 612 -23.51 -47.75 53.25
N ASP A 613 -22.82 -46.62 53.03
CA ASP A 613 -23.50 -45.34 52.78
C ASP A 613 -24.18 -45.39 51.39
N GLN A 614 -25.45 -44.96 51.31
CA GLN A 614 -26.14 -44.80 50.03
C GLN A 614 -25.71 -43.48 49.36
N THR A 615 -24.53 -43.49 48.73
CA THR A 615 -23.97 -42.31 48.08
C THR A 615 -23.93 -42.45 46.56
N THR A 616 -24.15 -41.32 45.88
CA THR A 616 -24.07 -41.22 44.41
C THR A 616 -22.67 -40.76 43.96
N GLU A 617 -22.29 -41.01 42.70
CA GLU A 617 -21.01 -40.52 42.18
C GLU A 617 -20.99 -38.99 42.12
N GLU A 618 -22.13 -38.39 41.79
CA GLU A 618 -22.34 -36.95 41.66
C GLU A 618 -21.97 -36.21 42.95
N GLU A 619 -22.24 -36.80 44.12
CA GLU A 619 -21.89 -36.23 45.42
C GLU A 619 -20.37 -36.17 45.66
N PHE A 620 -19.58 -37.01 44.99
CA PHE A 620 -18.12 -37.10 45.12
C PHE A 620 -17.37 -36.50 43.94
N ARG A 621 -18.07 -35.87 42.99
CA ARG A 621 -17.45 -35.15 41.88
C ARG A 621 -17.11 -33.71 42.26
N TYR A 622 -16.02 -33.21 41.68
CA TYR A 622 -15.71 -31.79 41.75
C TYR A 622 -16.82 -30.97 41.05
N PRO A 623 -17.12 -29.75 41.54
CA PRO A 623 -18.18 -28.92 40.97
C PRO A 623 -17.85 -28.39 39.56
N GLY A 624 -16.58 -28.48 39.13
CA GLY A 624 -16.12 -27.96 37.86
C GLY A 624 -16.02 -26.43 37.82
N PRO A 625 -16.06 -25.83 36.61
CA PRO A 625 -16.41 -26.46 35.33
C PRO A 625 -15.31 -27.41 34.78
N LYS A 626 -15.63 -28.17 33.73
CA LYS A 626 -14.63 -28.91 32.95
C LYS A 626 -13.56 -27.94 32.39
N PRO A 627 -12.33 -28.39 32.15
CA PRO A 627 -11.30 -27.58 31.48
C PRO A 627 -11.83 -26.86 30.25
N GLN A 628 -11.71 -25.53 30.23
CA GLN A 628 -12.18 -24.68 29.11
C GLN A 628 -11.06 -24.35 28.11
N SER A 629 -9.82 -24.73 28.42
CA SER A 629 -8.64 -24.45 27.60
C SER A 629 -7.74 -25.67 27.49
N ARG A 630 -6.94 -25.70 26.41
CA ARG A 630 -5.95 -26.75 26.18
C ARG A 630 -4.93 -26.79 27.32
N GLU A 631 -4.50 -25.63 27.81
CA GLU A 631 -3.56 -25.51 28.93
C GLU A 631 -4.15 -26.07 30.24
N ALA A 632 -5.41 -25.75 30.58
CA ALA A 632 -6.06 -26.28 31.78
C ALA A 632 -6.24 -27.81 31.71
N ALA A 633 -6.59 -28.33 30.55
CA ALA A 633 -6.73 -29.77 30.33
C ALA A 633 -5.38 -30.50 30.44
N ILE A 634 -4.30 -29.92 29.90
CA ILE A 634 -2.94 -30.48 30.03
C ILE A 634 -2.48 -30.46 31.49
N ILE A 635 -2.72 -29.38 32.23
CA ILE A 635 -2.45 -29.32 33.67
C ILE A 635 -3.24 -30.42 34.40
N SER A 636 -4.52 -30.61 34.07
CA SER A 636 -5.36 -31.66 34.66
C SER A 636 -4.78 -33.06 34.48
N VAL A 637 -4.19 -33.34 33.31
CA VAL A 637 -3.52 -34.62 33.03
C VAL A 637 -2.20 -34.70 33.80
N ALA A 638 -1.37 -33.66 33.73
CA ALA A 638 -0.06 -33.63 34.35
C ALA A 638 -0.12 -33.76 35.88
N ASP A 639 -1.09 -33.11 36.53
CA ASP A 639 -1.40 -33.24 37.96
C ASP A 639 -1.67 -34.70 38.35
N SER A 640 -2.63 -35.33 37.65
CA SER A 640 -3.00 -36.72 37.90
C SER A 640 -1.83 -37.69 37.64
N VAL A 641 -1.03 -37.43 36.60
CA VAL A 641 0.15 -38.23 36.26
C VAL A 641 1.24 -38.08 37.31
N GLU A 642 1.56 -36.86 37.75
CA GLU A 642 2.58 -36.63 38.78
C GLU A 642 2.22 -37.34 40.08
N ALA A 643 0.98 -37.16 40.55
CA ALA A 643 0.50 -37.75 41.80
C ALA A 643 0.51 -39.28 41.74
N ALA A 644 0.13 -39.85 40.60
CA ALA A 644 0.09 -41.30 40.42
C ALA A 644 1.49 -41.93 40.25
N VAL A 645 2.43 -41.24 39.60
CA VAL A 645 3.82 -41.73 39.50
C VAL A 645 4.54 -41.58 40.83
N ARG A 646 4.34 -40.49 41.57
CA ARG A 646 4.92 -40.25 42.90
C ARG A 646 4.54 -41.34 43.91
N SER A 647 3.34 -41.90 43.79
CA SER A 647 2.84 -43.00 44.64
C SER A 647 3.13 -44.41 44.10
N MET A 648 3.77 -44.52 42.93
CA MET A 648 4.08 -45.80 42.29
C MET A 648 5.27 -46.49 42.95
N HIS A 649 5.10 -47.74 43.35
CA HIS A 649 6.20 -48.58 43.82
C HIS A 649 7.08 -49.07 42.64
N ASN A 650 8.37 -48.75 42.67
CA ASN A 650 9.36 -49.05 41.61
C ASN A 650 8.91 -48.59 40.20
N PRO A 651 8.96 -47.27 39.93
CA PRO A 651 8.60 -46.73 38.62
C PRO A 651 9.59 -47.22 37.55
N ASN A 652 9.07 -47.75 36.45
CA ASN A 652 9.85 -48.10 35.27
C ASN A 652 9.19 -47.53 33.99
N PRO A 653 9.92 -47.40 32.87
CA PRO A 653 9.40 -46.78 31.65
C PRO A 653 8.06 -47.35 31.15
N GLU A 654 7.88 -48.67 31.17
CA GLU A 654 6.67 -49.34 30.68
C GLU A 654 5.46 -49.09 31.60
N ARG A 655 5.68 -49.14 32.92
CA ARG A 655 4.63 -48.86 33.93
C ARG A 655 4.21 -47.39 33.88
N ILE A 656 5.17 -46.47 33.72
CA ILE A 656 4.87 -45.05 33.56
C ILE A 656 4.04 -44.84 32.29
N GLU A 657 4.43 -45.42 31.15
CA GLU A 657 3.66 -45.26 29.91
C GLU A 657 2.24 -45.80 30.05
N LYS A 658 2.08 -47.00 30.62
CA LYS A 658 0.75 -47.58 30.86
C LYS A 658 -0.11 -46.70 31.76
N LEU A 659 0.49 -46.13 32.82
CA LEU A 659 -0.20 -45.22 33.74
C LEU A 659 -0.63 -43.92 33.05
N VAL A 660 0.28 -43.27 32.31
CA VAL A 660 0.01 -42.02 31.60
C VAL A 660 -1.14 -42.21 30.60
N ARG A 661 -1.07 -43.27 29.78
CA ARG A 661 -2.14 -43.59 28.82
C ARG A 661 -3.46 -43.94 29.50
N GLY A 662 -3.41 -44.65 30.63
CA GLY A 662 -4.58 -44.97 31.44
C GLY A 662 -5.29 -43.70 31.94
N ILE A 663 -4.55 -42.75 32.52
CA ILE A 663 -5.11 -41.49 33.03
C ILE A 663 -5.75 -40.66 31.91
N ILE A 664 -5.09 -40.57 30.75
CA ILE A 664 -5.63 -39.84 29.60
C ILE A 664 -6.92 -40.52 29.10
N SER A 665 -6.93 -41.85 29.02
CA SER A 665 -8.11 -42.63 28.61
C SER A 665 -9.27 -42.47 29.60
N ASP A 666 -9.00 -42.54 30.91
CA ASP A 666 -10.00 -42.35 31.96
C ASP A 666 -10.67 -40.97 31.85
N LYS A 667 -9.87 -39.90 31.72
CA LYS A 667 -10.40 -38.53 31.57
C LYS A 667 -11.18 -38.34 30.27
N LEU A 668 -10.73 -38.96 29.18
CA LEU A 668 -11.44 -38.92 27.89
C LEU A 668 -12.80 -39.63 27.98
N GLN A 669 -12.85 -40.80 28.61
CA GLN A 669 -14.10 -41.56 28.79
C GLN A 669 -15.07 -40.87 29.76
N ASP A 670 -14.55 -40.18 30.78
CA ASP A 670 -15.33 -39.36 31.74
C ASP A 670 -15.72 -37.97 31.16
N GLY A 671 -15.51 -37.75 29.86
CA GLY A 671 -15.89 -36.53 29.14
C GLY A 671 -15.18 -35.27 29.63
N GLN A 672 -14.04 -35.37 30.32
CA GLN A 672 -13.38 -34.21 30.93
C GLN A 672 -12.81 -33.23 29.89
N PHE A 673 -12.69 -33.64 28.63
CA PHE A 673 -12.14 -32.80 27.56
C PHE A 673 -13.20 -32.24 26.60
N ASP A 674 -14.50 -32.49 26.86
CA ASP A 674 -15.60 -32.11 25.95
C ASP A 674 -15.76 -30.60 25.72
N GLU A 675 -15.22 -29.78 26.63
CA GLU A 675 -15.36 -28.32 26.63
C GLU A 675 -14.05 -27.58 26.32
N CYS A 676 -13.06 -28.29 25.76
CA CYS A 676 -11.81 -27.69 25.29
C CYS A 676 -11.38 -28.20 23.90
N ASP A 677 -10.60 -27.39 23.20
CA ASP A 677 -10.16 -27.69 21.83
C ASP A 677 -8.93 -28.64 21.76
N LEU A 678 -8.92 -29.73 22.54
CA LEU A 678 -7.90 -30.77 22.44
C LEU A 678 -8.29 -31.85 21.43
N THR A 679 -7.39 -32.12 20.49
CA THR A 679 -7.58 -33.20 19.51
C THR A 679 -7.02 -34.54 20.00
N LEU A 680 -7.54 -35.66 19.48
CA LEU A 680 -7.00 -37.00 19.77
C LEU A 680 -5.52 -37.14 19.38
N LYS A 681 -5.08 -36.44 18.33
CA LYS A 681 -3.67 -36.39 17.93
C LYS A 681 -2.83 -35.72 19.01
N GLU A 682 -3.29 -34.60 19.55
CA GLU A 682 -2.60 -33.88 20.62
C GLU A 682 -2.54 -34.69 21.91
N LEU A 683 -3.60 -35.44 22.28
CA LEU A 683 -3.58 -36.35 23.44
C LEU A 683 -2.46 -37.40 23.33
N ASN A 684 -2.25 -37.96 22.13
CA ASN A 684 -1.14 -38.89 21.89
C ASN A 684 0.23 -38.22 22.02
N THR A 685 0.38 -36.99 21.50
CA THR A 685 1.61 -36.21 21.67
C THR A 685 1.87 -35.91 23.15
N ILE A 686 0.85 -35.47 23.89
CA ILE A 686 0.93 -35.22 25.34
C ILE A 686 1.37 -36.47 26.09
N ALA A 687 0.78 -37.63 25.80
CA ALA A 687 1.16 -38.90 26.43
C ALA A 687 2.66 -39.20 26.22
N LYS A 688 3.14 -39.07 24.98
CA LYS A 688 4.54 -39.31 24.63
C LYS A 688 5.47 -38.33 25.36
N THR A 689 5.17 -37.04 25.32
CA THR A 689 5.97 -35.99 25.95
C THR A 689 6.03 -36.15 27.47
N LEU A 690 4.90 -36.47 28.13
CA LEU A 690 4.89 -36.73 29.57
C LEU A 690 5.78 -37.93 29.92
N CYS A 691 5.74 -39.02 29.13
CA CYS A 691 6.60 -40.17 29.34
C CYS A 691 8.09 -39.83 29.19
N GLU A 692 8.46 -39.02 28.18
CA GLU A 692 9.83 -38.56 27.96
C GLU A 692 10.33 -37.67 29.10
N THR A 693 9.53 -36.71 29.54
CA THR A 693 9.87 -35.83 30.67
C THR A 693 10.03 -36.61 31.97
N LEU A 694 9.13 -37.57 32.24
CA LEU A 694 9.22 -38.44 33.42
C LEU A 694 10.45 -39.36 33.38
N LYS A 695 10.84 -39.90 32.22
CA LYS A 695 12.09 -40.67 32.08
C LYS A 695 13.30 -39.83 32.49
N GLY A 696 13.32 -38.55 32.12
CA GLY A 696 14.38 -37.62 32.54
C GLY A 696 14.39 -37.33 34.04
N ILE A 697 13.23 -37.26 34.69
CA ILE A 697 13.10 -37.00 36.13
C ILE A 697 13.47 -38.24 36.96
N PHE A 698 13.08 -39.44 36.52
CA PHE A 698 13.23 -40.70 37.28
C PHE A 698 14.47 -41.53 36.91
N HIS A 699 15.23 -41.18 35.88
CA HIS A 699 16.56 -41.78 35.66
C HIS A 699 17.57 -41.20 36.66
N SER A 700 17.99 -42.06 37.58
CA SER A 700 19.00 -41.80 38.59
C SER A 700 20.33 -41.39 37.96
N ARG A 701 20.96 -40.37 38.57
CA ARG A 701 22.43 -40.26 38.58
C ARG A 701 22.95 -41.63 39.04
N ILE A 702 23.82 -42.23 38.23
CA ILE A 702 24.56 -43.46 38.54
C ILE A 702 24.95 -43.46 40.02
N GLU A 703 24.38 -44.37 40.81
CA GLU A 703 24.87 -44.64 42.17
C GLU A 703 26.26 -45.24 42.02
N TYR A 704 27.28 -44.55 42.56
CA TYR A 704 28.59 -45.16 42.70
C TYR A 704 28.46 -46.34 43.66
N PRO A 705 28.95 -47.54 43.28
CA PRO A 705 28.86 -48.70 44.14
C PRO A 705 29.56 -48.42 45.47
N GLU A 706 28.86 -48.65 46.57
CA GLU A 706 29.46 -48.62 47.90
C GLU A 706 30.57 -49.67 47.97
N ALA A 707 31.79 -49.21 48.26
CA ALA A 707 32.93 -50.10 48.50
C ALA A 707 32.64 -50.93 49.76
N ASN A 708 32.40 -52.22 49.54
CA ASN A 708 32.11 -53.19 50.59
C ASN A 708 33.26 -53.28 51.60
N PRO A 709 33.05 -53.09 52.92
CA PRO A 709 34.10 -53.22 53.92
C PRO A 709 34.25 -54.67 54.39
N LYS A 710 35.52 -55.10 54.56
CA LYS A 710 36.03 -56.30 55.27
C LYS A 710 36.20 -57.59 54.45
N GLN A 711 37.35 -57.69 53.78
CA GLN A 711 38.06 -58.98 53.72
C GLN A 711 38.83 -59.19 55.03
N LYS A 712 38.40 -60.17 55.82
CA LYS A 712 39.24 -60.82 56.83
C LYS A 712 40.35 -61.56 56.09
N VAL A 713 41.59 -61.09 56.22
CA VAL A 713 42.76 -61.92 55.89
C VAL A 713 42.96 -62.90 57.05
N LYS A 714 42.77 -64.19 56.76
CA LYS A 714 43.23 -65.30 57.60
C LYS A 714 44.56 -65.81 57.04
N HIS A 715 45.55 -65.84 57.93
CA HIS A 715 46.75 -66.70 58.01
C HIS A 715 47.62 -66.95 56.76
N SER A 716 48.91 -66.62 56.86
CA SER A 716 49.93 -67.54 57.40
C SER A 716 51.10 -66.75 57.98
#